data_AF-A0A9D1YYJ7-F1
#
_entry.id   AF-A0A9D1YYJ7-F1
#
_cell.length_a   1.000
_cell.length_b   1.000
_cell.length_c   1.000
_cell.angle_alpha   90.00
_cell.angle_beta   90.00
_cell.angle_gamma   90.00
#
_symmetry.space_group_name_H-M   'P 1'
#
loop_
_entity.id
_entity.type
_entity.pdbx_description
1 polymer ?
#
loop_
_entity_poly.entity_id
_entity_poly.type
_entity_poly.pdbx_seq_one_letter_code
_entity_poly.pdbx_strand_id
1 'polypeptide(L)'
;MKRIFTKISLFCLVVSSTLTVGCLGDEVMGTEDSNGSETTDPVIPGNSVIDARVFKALNLDLPELASVKAYYESDQYYLAAQALLNYFRSRSLVNGNVNLIAPSITAQEQLWADYALPASGDAKDGYRFYVEGYLDGDKPYSYQNTSGKLDWTARSTGETEERFRLHRLEWMVPQGKAYRVSLDENYVESWASVYESWLETFPLPEGDYDFNADPSGQPEAVREALYAWRPIDVSYRVEAQCDLLYYFMQSSSFTPQLLASYLSNLVEQVGHVMNHYAEDGDELAQESYAVYRAGTIFPEMKDAKAWVESGSVAMNGGIDTSIFELLDLSYGGLSKVSAACAAGDYRLAQQELLNAYRARTHGRNPNVKVESDQATASETSWADYAFRENGYRFYVKNYFDTSAGTNVPYSFMNTANDGIDWTLLHSPANEFRWQLHRHQWMIMQGKAYNATSDERYVENWMEVYGDWLEKNPKPEQGTDVTNSWTWRPLDVAARVIDQCALLEYYQRSETMTGEWLSTVLKHFDEQVNHIMNNYSTATNHLITQAQAVTFAGMLFPELKNAATWRTNGPGVLGRQITEQYFDDGWLKDGDFSYHISSIEDFRSALLVAQLNNGESYFPSNYVSSMQKMVDVVMNMIYPNYTVPNMADTRASSWTESVLKRNLTNYLALFPDNAELAWMATGGTQGTAPATRVKCYADCGYYMMRTGWTMQDLMMVLQNRPDVDVDQWHRQSDNNTFELWVKGRNFFPDSGAGAYQGDAATNAIRARYAATTAHNTLTLDGKNVTSAGRMLKQETRSTSSYSYDILVLENPSYAGLTHRRSVFLVNDKFYVILDEGYGSAEGTVNLNFNVVEGNDSQVVLDTAEGGFHTAFSDGNNLLVRTVSDKAFTFAEKDGFVAYNIVTDSYKEIDRKAYQLNIEKSASDAAVRYVTVLFPTTDAAAQSVEINTGEWSETGASISVRIDGKTYNLSYTL
;
A
#
# COMPACT_ATOMS: atom_id res chain seq x y z
N MET A 1 -24.94 -9.85 32.23
CA MET A 1 -26.27 -9.50 32.77
C MET A 1 -27.34 -10.09 31.85
N LYS A 2 -28.31 -10.79 32.43
CA LYS A 2 -29.37 -11.58 31.75
C LYS A 2 -30.67 -10.78 31.65
N ARG A 3 -31.40 -10.98 30.54
CA ARG A 3 -32.83 -10.62 30.26
C ARG A 3 -33.05 -9.11 30.03
N ILE A 4 -33.74 -8.64 28.98
CA ILE A 4 -35.05 -9.02 28.42
C ILE A 4 -35.05 -8.71 26.91
N PHE A 5 -35.29 -9.71 26.06
CA PHE A 5 -35.78 -9.54 24.69
C PHE A 5 -36.89 -10.58 24.50
N THR A 6 -38.10 -10.15 24.14
CA THR A 6 -39.15 -11.07 23.69
C THR A 6 -40.05 -10.33 22.70
N LYS A 7 -40.23 -10.97 21.53
CA LYS A 7 -41.29 -10.80 20.52
C LYS A 7 -41.13 -9.67 19.49
N ILE A 8 -40.39 -9.97 18.42
CA ILE A 8 -40.84 -9.64 17.05
C ILE A 8 -40.69 -10.92 16.23
N SER A 9 -41.81 -11.49 15.81
CA SER A 9 -41.83 -12.66 14.94
C SER A 9 -41.68 -12.23 13.49
N LEU A 10 -40.62 -12.75 12.88
CA LEU A 10 -40.46 -13.14 11.48
C LEU A 10 -41.79 -13.35 10.74
N PHE A 11 -42.01 -12.69 9.59
CA PHE A 11 -42.77 -13.31 8.50
C PHE A 11 -42.30 -12.78 7.14
N CYS A 12 -41.72 -13.69 6.37
CA CYS A 12 -41.25 -13.48 5.00
C CYS A 12 -42.41 -13.56 3.99
N LEU A 13 -42.19 -12.83 2.89
CA LEU A 13 -42.78 -12.98 1.56
C LEU A 13 -43.07 -14.44 1.16
N VAL A 14 -44.29 -14.70 0.67
CA VAL A 14 -44.54 -15.66 -0.42
C VAL A 14 -45.59 -15.05 -1.35
N VAL A 15 -45.20 -14.83 -2.60
CA VAL A 15 -46.05 -14.48 -3.74
C VAL A 15 -46.85 -15.71 -4.15
N SER A 16 -48.17 -15.57 -4.33
CA SER A 16 -48.91 -16.40 -5.29
C SER A 16 -50.17 -15.67 -5.77
N SER A 17 -50.17 -15.39 -7.07
CA SER A 17 -51.29 -14.97 -7.89
C SER A 17 -52.42 -16.00 -7.93
N THR A 18 -53.67 -15.57 -7.79
CA THR A 18 -54.84 -16.15 -8.49
C THR A 18 -55.97 -15.13 -8.59
N LEU A 19 -56.35 -14.81 -9.83
CA LEU A 19 -57.62 -14.19 -10.21
C LEU A 19 -58.79 -15.12 -9.85
N THR A 20 -59.87 -14.57 -9.27
CA THR A 20 -61.24 -15.02 -9.57
C THR A 20 -62.24 -13.89 -9.33
N VAL A 21 -63.02 -13.63 -10.38
CA VAL A 21 -64.27 -12.88 -10.43
C VAL A 21 -65.28 -13.51 -9.46
N GLY A 22 -65.98 -12.69 -8.68
CA GLY A 22 -67.07 -13.12 -7.81
C GLY A 22 -68.07 -12.00 -7.56
N CYS A 23 -69.10 -11.93 -8.40
CA CYS A 23 -70.35 -11.24 -8.11
C CYS A 23 -70.97 -11.79 -6.84
N LEU A 24 -71.43 -10.94 -5.92
CA LEU A 24 -72.51 -11.28 -5.01
C LEU A 24 -73.41 -10.05 -4.84
N GLY A 25 -74.65 -10.20 -5.29
CA GLY A 25 -75.75 -9.28 -5.04
C GLY A 25 -76.47 -9.59 -3.72
N ASP A 26 -77.36 -8.66 -3.40
CA ASP A 26 -78.59 -8.74 -2.61
C ASP A 26 -78.71 -9.85 -1.56
N GLU A 27 -78.68 -9.44 -0.29
CA GLU A 27 -79.60 -9.97 0.71
C GLU A 27 -80.04 -8.85 1.67
N VAL A 28 -81.29 -8.42 1.48
CA VAL A 28 -82.10 -7.64 2.43
C VAL A 28 -82.89 -8.64 3.27
N MET A 29 -82.77 -8.59 4.60
CA MET A 29 -83.85 -8.97 5.52
C MET A 29 -83.73 -8.24 6.87
N GLY A 30 -84.71 -7.35 7.07
CA GLY A 30 -85.21 -6.67 8.26
C GLY A 30 -84.68 -6.98 9.66
N THR A 31 -84.46 -5.90 10.41
CA THR A 31 -85.17 -5.66 11.69
C THR A 31 -85.30 -4.14 11.91
N GLU A 32 -86.53 -3.68 12.10
CA GLU A 32 -86.84 -2.32 12.54
C GLU A 32 -86.42 -2.14 14.00
N ASP A 33 -85.70 -1.06 14.31
CA ASP A 33 -86.01 -0.23 15.46
C ASP A 33 -85.44 1.19 15.26
N SER A 34 -86.28 2.16 15.57
CA SER A 34 -86.19 3.58 15.25
C SER A 34 -85.21 4.38 16.10
N ASN A 35 -84.36 5.20 15.47
CA ASN A 35 -84.22 6.64 15.75
C ASN A 35 -83.29 7.32 14.74
N GLY A 36 -83.74 8.45 14.21
CA GLY A 36 -83.13 9.13 13.08
C GLY A 36 -81.75 9.74 13.33
N SER A 37 -80.91 9.62 12.31
CA SER A 37 -79.83 10.55 11.98
C SER A 37 -79.80 10.58 10.45
N GLU A 38 -80.06 11.73 9.84
CA GLU A 38 -79.89 11.95 8.40
C GLU A 38 -78.45 11.57 8.03
N THR A 39 -78.29 10.48 7.27
CA THR A 39 -77.05 10.22 6.54
C THR A 39 -77.10 11.07 5.29
N THR A 40 -76.50 12.26 5.33
CA THR A 40 -76.15 12.98 4.11
C THR A 40 -75.10 12.15 3.39
N ASP A 41 -75.45 11.55 2.25
CA ASP A 41 -74.45 10.99 1.34
C ASP A 41 -73.39 12.07 1.07
N PRO A 42 -72.09 11.75 1.13
CA PRO A 42 -71.04 12.72 0.88
C PRO A 42 -71.20 13.29 -0.54
N VAL A 43 -71.43 14.60 -0.62
CA VAL A 43 -71.51 15.32 -1.90
C VAL A 43 -70.12 15.27 -2.53
N ILE A 44 -69.96 14.44 -3.56
CA ILE A 44 -68.73 14.40 -4.36
C ILE A 44 -68.59 15.75 -5.08
N PRO A 45 -67.48 16.49 -4.88
CA PRO A 45 -67.23 17.73 -5.59
C PRO A 45 -67.27 17.54 -7.13
N GLY A 46 -67.80 18.54 -7.84
CA GLY A 46 -67.83 18.51 -9.32
C GLY A 46 -66.43 18.62 -9.94
N ASN A 47 -66.28 18.21 -11.20
CA ASN A 47 -64.99 18.15 -11.92
C ASN A 47 -64.17 19.45 -11.92
N SER A 48 -64.81 20.62 -11.75
CA SER A 48 -64.16 21.94 -11.80
C SER A 48 -63.14 22.20 -10.69
N VAL A 49 -63.10 21.37 -9.64
CA VAL A 49 -62.14 21.52 -8.53
C VAL A 49 -60.84 20.75 -8.73
N ILE A 50 -60.72 19.97 -9.82
CA ILE A 50 -59.55 19.15 -10.12
C ILE A 50 -58.78 19.76 -11.29
N ASP A 51 -57.48 19.97 -11.12
CA ASP A 51 -56.59 20.29 -12.25
C ASP A 51 -56.48 19.07 -13.18
N ALA A 52 -57.24 19.10 -14.27
CA ALA A 52 -57.31 18.00 -15.23
C ALA A 52 -56.00 17.80 -16.02
N ARG A 53 -55.00 18.70 -15.92
CA ARG A 53 -53.69 18.52 -16.56
C ARG A 53 -52.98 17.26 -16.06
N VAL A 54 -53.18 16.86 -14.79
CA VAL A 54 -52.57 15.67 -14.20
C VAL A 54 -52.88 14.40 -14.99
N PHE A 55 -54.12 14.22 -15.45
CA PHE A 55 -54.52 13.01 -16.18
C PHE A 55 -53.93 12.93 -17.59
N LYS A 56 -53.54 14.06 -18.18
CA LYS A 56 -52.80 14.10 -19.45
C LYS A 56 -51.32 13.81 -19.25
N ALA A 57 -50.78 14.14 -18.08
CA ALA A 57 -49.39 13.91 -17.69
C ALA A 57 -49.13 12.47 -17.21
N LEU A 58 -50.15 11.74 -16.78
CA LEU A 58 -50.03 10.35 -16.33
C LEU A 58 -50.05 9.34 -17.49
N ASN A 59 -49.27 8.27 -17.34
CA ASN A 59 -49.42 7.07 -18.17
C ASN A 59 -50.58 6.21 -17.65
N LEU A 60 -51.80 6.56 -18.06
CA LEU A 60 -53.03 5.86 -17.61
C LEU A 60 -53.12 4.40 -18.11
N ASP A 61 -52.26 3.97 -19.03
CA ASP A 61 -52.21 2.58 -19.50
C ASP A 61 -51.48 1.63 -18.54
N LEU A 62 -50.88 2.16 -17.47
CA LEU A 62 -50.29 1.35 -16.40
C LEU A 62 -51.38 0.54 -15.68
N PRO A 63 -51.20 -0.79 -15.48
CA PRO A 63 -52.18 -1.63 -14.80
C PRO A 63 -52.55 -1.13 -13.40
N GLU A 64 -51.60 -0.54 -12.68
CA GLU A 64 -51.82 -0.02 -11.33
C GLU A 64 -52.71 1.23 -11.31
N LEU A 65 -52.85 1.94 -12.44
CA LEU A 65 -53.70 3.12 -12.60
C LEU A 65 -55.04 2.82 -13.27
N ALA A 66 -55.41 1.55 -13.46
CA ALA A 66 -56.64 1.16 -14.15
C ALA A 66 -57.91 1.81 -13.55
N SER A 67 -57.99 1.96 -12.23
CA SER A 67 -59.10 2.66 -11.56
C SER A 67 -59.11 4.17 -11.86
N VAL A 68 -57.94 4.80 -11.92
CA VAL A 68 -57.80 6.22 -12.28
C VAL A 68 -58.28 6.44 -13.71
N LYS A 69 -57.84 5.57 -14.63
CA LYS A 69 -58.27 5.59 -16.04
C LYS A 69 -59.78 5.46 -16.19
N ALA A 70 -60.38 4.46 -15.54
CA ALA A 70 -61.83 4.20 -15.65
C ALA A 70 -62.67 5.39 -15.16
N TYR A 71 -62.31 6.02 -14.04
CA TYR A 71 -63.01 7.20 -13.53
C TYR A 71 -62.80 8.42 -14.43
N TYR A 72 -61.58 8.64 -14.96
CA TYR A 72 -61.30 9.75 -15.86
C TYR A 72 -62.07 9.64 -17.18
N GLU A 73 -62.08 8.45 -17.80
CA GLU A 73 -62.83 8.19 -19.05
C GLU A 73 -64.36 8.29 -18.88
N SER A 74 -64.85 8.19 -17.64
CA SER A 74 -66.27 8.36 -17.29
C SER A 74 -66.62 9.80 -16.86
N ASP A 75 -65.73 10.77 -17.09
CA ASP A 75 -65.88 12.17 -16.64
C ASP A 75 -66.10 12.31 -15.12
N GLN A 76 -65.47 11.47 -14.29
CA GLN A 76 -65.53 11.52 -12.83
C GLN A 76 -64.18 11.93 -12.22
N TYR A 77 -63.77 13.19 -12.41
CA TYR A 77 -62.40 13.63 -12.15
C TYR A 77 -62.03 13.60 -10.66
N TYR A 78 -62.97 13.90 -9.77
CA TYR A 78 -62.73 13.81 -8.33
C TYR A 78 -62.45 12.36 -7.90
N LEU A 79 -63.23 11.40 -8.41
CA LEU A 79 -63.01 9.97 -8.12
C LEU A 79 -61.71 9.46 -8.74
N ALA A 80 -61.33 9.96 -9.92
CA ALA A 80 -60.04 9.65 -10.54
C ALA A 80 -58.86 10.15 -9.69
N ALA A 81 -58.91 11.41 -9.22
CA ALA A 81 -57.88 11.98 -8.34
C ALA A 81 -57.83 11.28 -6.97
N GLN A 82 -58.98 10.89 -6.41
CA GLN A 82 -59.05 10.12 -5.17
C GLN A 82 -58.43 8.73 -5.32
N ALA A 83 -58.69 8.05 -6.45
CA ALA A 83 -58.05 6.77 -6.78
C ALA A 83 -56.54 6.92 -6.93
N LEU A 84 -56.08 8.02 -7.54
CA LEU A 84 -54.65 8.34 -7.68
C LEU A 84 -53.98 8.58 -6.32
N LEU A 85 -54.62 9.32 -5.42
CA LEU A 85 -54.11 9.53 -4.05
C LEU A 85 -54.00 8.21 -3.29
N ASN A 86 -55.00 7.33 -3.42
CA ASN A 86 -54.97 6.00 -2.81
C ASN A 86 -53.85 5.13 -3.38
N TYR A 87 -53.58 5.24 -4.69
CA TYR A 87 -52.42 4.61 -5.30
C TYR A 87 -51.11 5.09 -4.68
N PHE A 88 -50.86 6.40 -4.60
CA PHE A 88 -49.64 6.94 -3.99
C PHE A 88 -49.48 6.57 -2.51
N ARG A 89 -50.58 6.48 -1.75
CA ARG A 89 -50.56 6.03 -0.34
C ARG A 89 -50.22 4.56 -0.16
N SER A 90 -50.41 3.73 -1.19
CA SER A 90 -50.28 2.27 -1.11
C SER A 90 -49.13 1.70 -1.94
N ARG A 91 -48.51 2.50 -2.84
CA ARG A 91 -47.38 2.07 -3.67
C ARG A 91 -46.14 1.75 -2.81
N SER A 92 -45.36 0.77 -3.25
CA SER A 92 -44.18 0.26 -2.53
C SER A 92 -42.84 0.88 -2.97
N LEU A 93 -42.85 2.01 -3.68
CA LEU A 93 -41.62 2.70 -4.09
C LEU A 93 -40.94 3.33 -2.87
N VAL A 94 -39.63 3.13 -2.74
CA VAL A 94 -38.83 3.68 -1.64
C VAL A 94 -38.12 4.94 -2.10
N ASN A 95 -38.32 6.06 -1.41
CA ASN A 95 -37.51 7.26 -1.57
C ASN A 95 -36.36 7.24 -0.55
N GLY A 96 -35.12 7.14 -1.03
CA GLY A 96 -33.91 7.05 -0.19
C GLY A 96 -33.67 8.27 0.70
N ASN A 97 -34.21 9.45 0.34
CA ASN A 97 -34.03 10.68 1.12
C ASN A 97 -35.07 10.80 2.25
N VAL A 98 -36.08 9.93 2.29
CA VAL A 98 -37.16 9.98 3.26
C VAL A 98 -37.18 8.73 4.14
N ASN A 99 -36.88 8.90 5.42
CA ASN A 99 -37.03 7.84 6.41
C ASN A 99 -38.43 7.89 7.04
N LEU A 100 -39.36 7.08 6.52
CA LEU A 100 -40.71 6.94 7.09
C LEU A 100 -40.79 5.96 8.28
N ILE A 101 -39.78 5.13 8.49
CA ILE A 101 -39.73 4.09 9.54
C ILE A 101 -39.31 4.70 10.89
N ALA A 102 -38.30 5.57 10.85
CA ALA A 102 -37.82 6.33 12.00
C ALA A 102 -37.64 7.80 11.57
N PRO A 103 -38.75 8.55 11.42
CA PRO A 103 -38.68 9.95 11.01
C PRO A 103 -37.90 10.75 12.06
N SER A 104 -37.09 11.69 11.58
CA SER A 104 -36.30 12.57 12.43
C SER A 104 -36.31 13.98 11.85
N ILE A 105 -36.18 14.96 12.74
CA ILE A 105 -36.05 16.38 12.44
C ILE A 105 -35.04 16.97 13.41
N THR A 106 -34.15 17.84 12.92
CA THR A 106 -33.21 18.56 13.78
C THR A 106 -33.92 19.69 14.52
N ALA A 107 -33.33 20.16 15.64
CA ALA A 107 -33.88 21.29 16.39
C ALA A 107 -34.01 22.55 15.52
N GLN A 108 -33.07 22.77 14.59
CA GLN A 108 -33.09 23.92 13.70
C GLN A 108 -34.20 23.82 12.64
N GLU A 109 -34.36 22.65 12.03
CA GLU A 109 -35.46 22.41 11.07
C GLU A 109 -36.82 22.53 11.75
N GLN A 110 -36.96 22.06 13.00
CA GLN A 110 -38.19 22.22 13.76
C GLN A 110 -38.53 23.71 13.93
N LEU A 111 -37.56 24.54 14.30
CA LEU A 111 -37.78 25.99 14.39
C LEU A 111 -38.21 26.60 13.05
N TRP A 112 -37.58 26.21 11.94
CA TRP A 112 -37.98 26.68 10.61
C TRP A 112 -39.41 26.26 10.25
N ALA A 113 -39.81 25.03 10.59
CA ALA A 113 -41.18 24.56 10.39
C ALA A 113 -42.20 25.35 11.23
N ASP A 114 -41.88 25.61 12.50
CA ASP A 114 -42.73 26.35 13.43
C ASP A 114 -42.91 27.82 12.99
N TYR A 115 -41.83 28.47 12.54
CA TYR A 115 -41.87 29.85 12.04
C TYR A 115 -42.71 30.02 10.76
N ALA A 116 -42.78 28.98 9.94
CA ALA A 116 -43.55 29.01 8.70
C ALA A 116 -45.07 28.92 8.91
N LEU A 117 -45.54 28.56 10.12
CA LEU A 117 -46.96 28.54 10.45
C LEU A 117 -47.54 29.97 10.47
N PRO A 118 -48.82 30.15 10.09
CA PRO A 118 -49.49 31.45 10.21
C PRO A 118 -49.56 31.87 11.69
N ALA A 119 -49.39 33.17 11.95
CA ALA A 119 -49.47 33.71 13.30
C ALA A 119 -50.86 33.46 13.91
N SER A 120 -50.90 32.95 15.15
CA SER A 120 -52.15 32.80 15.91
C SER A 120 -52.38 34.00 16.84
N GLY A 121 -53.59 34.57 16.84
CA GLY A 121 -53.96 35.71 17.68
C GLY A 121 -53.42 37.07 17.19
N ASP A 122 -53.13 37.99 18.10
CA ASP A 122 -52.65 39.37 17.82
C ASP A 122 -51.16 39.45 17.41
N ALA A 123 -50.51 38.32 17.14
CA ALA A 123 -49.10 38.28 16.76
C ALA A 123 -48.89 38.84 15.34
N LYS A 124 -48.08 39.90 15.21
CA LYS A 124 -47.86 40.67 13.96
C LYS A 124 -46.77 40.09 13.04
N ASP A 125 -46.35 38.86 13.26
CA ASP A 125 -45.04 38.35 12.82
C ASP A 125 -45.09 36.93 12.23
N GLY A 126 -46.08 36.67 11.35
CA GLY A 126 -46.27 35.39 10.65
C GLY A 126 -45.59 35.31 9.29
N TYR A 127 -45.76 34.18 8.58
CA TYR A 127 -45.15 33.91 7.27
C TYR A 127 -43.63 34.11 7.26
N ARG A 128 -42.96 33.53 8.25
CA ARG A 128 -41.50 33.57 8.35
C ARG A 128 -40.90 32.38 7.63
N PHE A 129 -40.22 32.63 6.52
CA PHE A 129 -39.68 31.57 5.67
C PHE A 129 -38.16 31.56 5.72
N TYR A 130 -37.59 30.37 5.89
CA TYR A 130 -36.15 30.19 5.84
C TYR A 130 -35.70 30.28 4.39
N VAL A 131 -34.78 31.21 4.13
CA VAL A 131 -34.05 31.37 2.87
C VAL A 131 -32.58 31.46 3.25
N GLU A 132 -31.75 30.55 2.74
CA GLU A 132 -30.35 30.47 3.10
C GLU A 132 -29.62 31.81 2.85
N GLY A 133 -28.98 32.35 3.89
CA GLY A 133 -28.26 33.63 3.86
C GLY A 133 -29.09 34.84 4.28
N TYR A 134 -30.42 34.72 4.37
CA TYR A 134 -31.34 35.85 4.59
C TYR A 134 -32.19 35.64 5.85
N LEU A 135 -31.69 36.17 6.97
CA LEU A 135 -32.34 36.07 8.29
C LEU A 135 -32.66 37.47 8.85
N ASP A 136 -33.71 37.54 9.65
CA ASP A 136 -34.03 38.68 10.52
C ASP A 136 -33.47 38.40 11.92
N GLY A 137 -32.20 38.75 12.13
CA GLY A 137 -31.46 38.40 13.33
C GLY A 137 -31.20 36.89 13.41
N ASP A 138 -31.75 36.22 14.43
CA ASP A 138 -31.67 34.78 14.64
C ASP A 138 -32.88 34.01 14.09
N LYS A 139 -33.76 34.68 13.34
CA LYS A 139 -35.03 34.12 12.84
C LYS A 139 -35.13 34.20 11.31
N PRO A 140 -35.91 33.30 10.69
CA PRO A 140 -36.27 33.45 9.28
C PRO A 140 -37.00 34.77 9.02
N TYR A 141 -36.78 35.38 7.85
CA TYR A 141 -37.39 36.67 7.50
C TYR A 141 -38.91 36.55 7.30
N SER A 142 -39.67 37.58 7.71
CA SER A 142 -41.14 37.62 7.54
C SER A 142 -41.51 38.22 6.18
N TYR A 143 -42.26 37.46 5.40
CA TYR A 143 -42.79 37.88 4.10
C TYR A 143 -44.25 38.37 4.21
N GLN A 144 -44.62 38.90 5.37
CA GLN A 144 -45.95 39.40 5.64
C GLN A 144 -46.04 40.92 5.36
N ASN A 145 -47.04 41.36 4.60
CA ASN A 145 -47.32 42.79 4.45
C ASN A 145 -48.02 43.40 5.67
N THR A 146 -48.16 44.73 5.64
CA THR A 146 -48.82 45.51 6.72
C THR A 146 -50.28 45.14 6.97
N SER A 147 -50.93 44.40 6.05
CA SER A 147 -52.31 43.93 6.19
C SER A 147 -52.39 42.50 6.74
N GLY A 148 -51.28 41.90 7.12
CA GLY A 148 -51.24 40.54 7.68
C GLY A 148 -51.29 39.42 6.64
N LYS A 149 -51.08 39.73 5.36
CA LYS A 149 -51.10 38.76 4.26
C LYS A 149 -49.71 38.52 3.70
N LEU A 150 -49.49 37.35 3.12
CA LEU A 150 -48.26 37.02 2.40
C LEU A 150 -48.01 38.02 1.26
N ASP A 151 -46.77 38.48 1.15
CA ASP A 151 -46.25 39.39 0.14
C ASP A 151 -44.94 38.85 -0.43
N TRP A 152 -45.04 38.23 -1.59
CA TRP A 152 -43.92 37.65 -2.31
C TRP A 152 -42.92 38.68 -2.85
N THR A 153 -43.22 39.97 -2.76
CA THR A 153 -42.29 41.05 -3.15
C THR A 153 -41.45 41.56 -1.97
N ALA A 154 -41.80 41.15 -0.74
CA ALA A 154 -41.07 41.47 0.48
C ALA A 154 -39.66 40.85 0.45
N ARG A 155 -38.69 41.57 1.03
CA ARG A 155 -37.27 41.21 1.02
C ARG A 155 -36.55 41.85 2.20
N SER A 156 -35.64 41.10 2.80
CA SER A 156 -34.78 41.54 3.90
C SER A 156 -33.64 42.43 3.41
N THR A 157 -33.21 42.21 2.17
CA THR A 157 -32.12 42.92 1.50
C THR A 157 -32.57 43.53 0.17
N GLY A 158 -31.66 44.25 -0.49
CA GLY A 158 -31.83 44.69 -1.87
C GLY A 158 -31.33 43.68 -2.91
N GLU A 159 -30.92 42.48 -2.48
CA GLU A 159 -30.28 41.50 -3.35
C GLU A 159 -31.31 40.72 -4.16
N THR A 160 -31.04 40.59 -5.46
CA THR A 160 -31.90 39.83 -6.37
C THR A 160 -31.92 38.34 -6.04
N GLU A 161 -30.82 37.81 -5.50
CA GLU A 161 -30.67 36.39 -5.16
C GLU A 161 -31.61 35.93 -4.05
N GLU A 162 -31.95 36.81 -3.10
CA GLU A 162 -33.00 36.54 -2.09
C GLU A 162 -34.34 36.19 -2.75
N ARG A 163 -34.70 36.91 -3.84
CA ARG A 163 -35.96 36.72 -4.55
C ARG A 163 -36.01 35.38 -5.27
N PHE A 164 -34.92 34.99 -5.93
CA PHE A 164 -34.81 33.68 -6.57
C PHE A 164 -34.90 32.55 -5.55
N ARG A 165 -34.11 32.64 -4.46
CA ARG A 165 -34.05 31.60 -3.42
C ARG A 165 -35.35 31.45 -2.63
N LEU A 166 -36.10 32.53 -2.40
CA LEU A 166 -37.45 32.46 -1.82
C LEU A 166 -38.34 31.50 -2.61
N HIS A 167 -38.20 31.45 -3.93
CA HIS A 167 -39.00 30.58 -4.77
C HIS A 167 -38.52 29.13 -4.81
N ARG A 168 -37.39 28.76 -4.19
CA ARG A 168 -37.04 27.34 -4.00
C ARG A 168 -37.97 26.62 -3.03
N LEU A 169 -38.69 27.38 -2.20
CA LEU A 169 -39.63 26.87 -1.20
C LEU A 169 -38.98 25.93 -0.16
N GLU A 170 -37.69 26.13 0.15
CA GLU A 170 -36.87 25.22 0.95
C GLU A 170 -37.44 24.95 2.37
N TRP A 171 -38.13 25.92 2.96
CA TRP A 171 -38.74 25.78 4.29
C TRP A 171 -39.86 24.74 4.34
N MET A 172 -40.42 24.34 3.19
CA MET A 172 -41.51 23.36 3.14
C MET A 172 -41.02 21.95 3.53
N VAL A 173 -39.77 21.58 3.23
CA VAL A 173 -39.23 20.25 3.61
C VAL A 173 -39.18 20.08 5.14
N PRO A 174 -38.66 21.05 5.93
CA PRO A 174 -38.83 21.06 7.38
C PRO A 174 -40.29 20.91 7.84
N GLN A 175 -41.27 21.57 7.22
CA GLN A 175 -42.69 21.38 7.56
C GLN A 175 -43.15 19.94 7.31
N GLY A 176 -42.71 19.31 6.21
CA GLY A 176 -42.94 17.89 5.94
C GLY A 176 -42.36 16.96 7.02
N LYS A 177 -41.12 17.20 7.42
CA LYS A 177 -40.47 16.46 8.52
C LYS A 177 -41.21 16.66 9.85
N ALA A 178 -41.60 17.89 10.16
CA ALA A 178 -42.31 18.23 11.39
C ALA A 178 -43.67 17.54 11.46
N TYR A 179 -44.45 17.57 10.39
CA TYR A 179 -45.68 16.78 10.26
C TYR A 179 -45.39 15.29 10.46
N ARG A 180 -44.37 14.74 9.80
CA ARG A 180 -44.12 13.30 9.88
C ARG A 180 -43.70 12.82 11.27
N VAL A 181 -43.01 13.67 12.04
CA VAL A 181 -42.61 13.39 13.43
C VAL A 181 -43.78 13.60 14.42
N SER A 182 -44.60 14.64 14.23
CA SER A 182 -45.64 15.04 15.20
C SER A 182 -47.05 14.56 14.86
N LEU A 183 -47.32 14.31 13.58
CA LEU A 183 -48.64 14.14 12.97
C LEU A 183 -49.59 15.34 13.15
N ASP A 184 -49.03 16.54 13.37
CA ASP A 184 -49.81 17.78 13.48
C ASP A 184 -50.20 18.32 12.11
N GLU A 185 -51.50 18.30 11.81
CA GLU A 185 -52.07 18.73 10.53
C GLU A 185 -51.86 20.23 10.25
N ASN A 186 -51.59 21.06 11.26
CA ASN A 186 -51.33 22.48 11.07
C ASN A 186 -50.16 22.74 10.10
N TYR A 187 -49.14 21.87 10.09
CA TYR A 187 -48.02 22.00 9.15
C TYR A 187 -48.45 21.74 7.70
N VAL A 188 -49.33 20.77 7.47
CA VAL A 188 -49.81 20.42 6.12
C VAL A 188 -50.83 21.44 5.63
N GLU A 189 -51.72 21.90 6.51
CA GLU A 189 -52.69 22.97 6.20
C GLU A 189 -51.99 24.29 5.86
N SER A 190 -51.00 24.69 6.67
CA SER A 190 -50.18 25.86 6.41
C SER A 190 -49.41 25.74 5.10
N TRP A 191 -48.79 24.59 4.86
CA TRP A 191 -48.07 24.31 3.62
C TRP A 191 -49.01 24.40 2.40
N ALA A 192 -50.15 23.71 2.45
CA ALA A 192 -51.13 23.66 1.38
C ALA A 192 -51.61 25.07 1.01
N SER A 193 -51.97 25.89 2.01
CA SER A 193 -52.42 27.26 1.78
C SER A 193 -51.36 28.14 1.11
N VAL A 194 -50.10 28.05 1.54
CA VAL A 194 -49.00 28.83 0.95
C VAL A 194 -48.68 28.33 -0.46
N TYR A 195 -48.66 27.02 -0.67
CA TYR A 195 -48.35 26.40 -1.96
C TYR A 195 -49.44 26.69 -3.01
N GLU A 196 -50.72 26.57 -2.65
CA GLU A 196 -51.83 26.94 -3.54
C GLU A 196 -51.78 28.44 -3.90
N SER A 197 -51.51 29.32 -2.93
CA SER A 197 -51.30 30.74 -3.20
C SER A 197 -50.12 30.99 -4.15
N TRP A 198 -49.04 30.24 -4.02
CA TRP A 198 -47.89 30.32 -4.91
C TRP A 198 -48.25 29.87 -6.34
N LEU A 199 -48.96 28.75 -6.49
CA LEU A 199 -49.41 28.25 -7.80
C LEU A 199 -50.30 29.25 -8.55
N GLU A 200 -51.19 29.95 -7.84
CA GLU A 200 -52.04 30.99 -8.43
C GLU A 200 -51.26 32.25 -8.82
N THR A 201 -50.20 32.58 -8.06
CA THR A 201 -49.46 33.83 -8.23
C THR A 201 -48.36 33.72 -9.30
N PHE A 202 -47.75 32.55 -9.45
CA PHE A 202 -46.55 32.35 -10.29
C PHE A 202 -46.72 31.22 -11.32
N PRO A 203 -47.72 31.31 -12.23
CA PRO A 203 -47.78 30.39 -13.36
C PRO A 203 -46.53 30.54 -14.24
N LEU A 204 -46.14 29.47 -14.93
CA LEU A 204 -45.08 29.53 -15.93
C LEU A 204 -45.44 30.57 -17.01
N PRO A 205 -44.60 31.58 -17.27
CA PRO A 205 -44.90 32.58 -18.30
C PRO A 205 -45.04 31.99 -19.70
N GLU A 206 -46.10 32.33 -20.41
CA GLU A 206 -46.25 31.97 -21.83
C GLU A 206 -45.33 32.88 -22.70
N GLY A 207 -44.30 32.29 -23.30
CA GLY A 207 -43.37 32.99 -24.20
C GLY A 207 -41.95 32.44 -24.16
N ASP A 208 -41.11 32.93 -25.06
CA ASP A 208 -39.67 32.63 -25.09
C ASP A 208 -38.93 33.74 -24.34
N TYR A 209 -38.59 33.46 -23.08
CA TYR A 209 -37.91 34.41 -22.18
C TYR A 209 -36.57 33.84 -21.76
N ASP A 210 -35.58 34.71 -21.58
CA ASP A 210 -34.33 34.34 -20.94
C ASP A 210 -34.55 34.31 -19.42
N PHE A 211 -34.73 33.10 -18.88
CA PHE A 211 -34.96 32.85 -17.45
C PHE A 211 -33.69 33.01 -16.59
N ASN A 212 -32.52 33.11 -17.22
CA ASN A 212 -31.24 33.33 -16.54
C ASN A 212 -30.81 34.81 -16.55
N ALA A 213 -31.38 35.62 -17.43
CA ALA A 213 -31.19 37.07 -17.41
C ALA A 213 -31.84 37.74 -16.19
N ASP A 214 -31.32 38.91 -15.81
CA ASP A 214 -31.93 39.74 -14.76
C ASP A 214 -33.39 40.11 -15.15
N PRO A 215 -34.39 39.67 -14.36
CA PRO A 215 -35.79 39.95 -14.64
C PRO A 215 -36.12 41.46 -14.65
N SER A 216 -35.27 42.32 -14.07
CA SER A 216 -35.45 43.77 -14.10
C SER A 216 -35.46 44.33 -15.54
N GLY A 217 -34.71 43.71 -16.44
CA GLY A 217 -34.62 44.05 -17.87
C GLY A 217 -35.73 43.45 -18.74
N GLN A 218 -36.59 42.60 -18.17
CA GLN A 218 -37.64 41.86 -18.87
C GLN A 218 -39.02 42.55 -18.76
N PRO A 219 -40.02 42.19 -19.59
CA PRO A 219 -41.33 42.84 -19.58
C PRO A 219 -42.01 42.81 -18.20
N GLU A 220 -42.50 43.98 -17.76
CA GLU A 220 -43.05 44.18 -16.42
C GLU A 220 -44.18 43.21 -16.06
N ALA A 221 -44.99 42.80 -17.05
CA ALA A 221 -46.12 41.89 -16.85
C ALA A 221 -45.72 40.46 -16.44
N VAL A 222 -44.48 40.01 -16.72
CA VAL A 222 -44.00 38.64 -16.41
C VAL A 222 -42.84 38.63 -15.43
N ARG A 223 -42.28 39.80 -15.07
CA ARG A 223 -41.08 39.94 -14.24
C ARG A 223 -41.15 39.14 -12.94
N GLU A 224 -42.27 39.19 -12.24
CA GLU A 224 -42.45 38.51 -10.96
C GLU A 224 -42.46 36.99 -11.11
N ALA A 225 -43.05 36.48 -12.19
CA ALA A 225 -43.01 35.05 -12.50
C ALA A 225 -41.60 34.59 -12.90
N LEU A 226 -40.81 35.41 -13.60
CA LEU A 226 -39.43 35.03 -13.96
C LEU A 226 -38.54 34.74 -12.74
N TYR A 227 -38.73 35.42 -11.61
CA TYR A 227 -38.01 35.09 -10.37
C TYR A 227 -38.34 33.68 -9.83
N ALA A 228 -39.55 33.18 -10.07
CA ALA A 228 -39.96 31.85 -9.63
C ALA A 228 -39.50 30.71 -10.55
N TRP A 229 -39.11 31.06 -11.78
CA TRP A 229 -38.86 30.12 -12.87
C TRP A 229 -37.42 30.14 -13.39
N ARG A 230 -36.44 30.69 -12.65
CA ARG A 230 -35.01 30.48 -12.95
C ARG A 230 -34.67 28.97 -12.84
N PRO A 231 -34.09 28.31 -13.86
CA PRO A 231 -33.93 26.85 -13.92
C PRO A 231 -33.29 26.24 -12.67
N ILE A 232 -32.19 26.82 -12.16
CA ILE A 232 -31.52 26.33 -10.95
C ILE A 232 -32.40 26.37 -9.69
N ASP A 233 -33.27 27.37 -9.52
CA ASP A 233 -34.18 27.40 -8.34
C ASP A 233 -35.37 26.47 -8.52
N VAL A 234 -35.82 26.28 -9.77
CA VAL A 234 -36.85 25.29 -10.11
C VAL A 234 -36.34 23.89 -9.81
N SER A 235 -35.06 23.59 -10.08
CA SER A 235 -34.50 22.27 -9.82
C SER A 235 -34.44 21.92 -8.32
N TYR A 236 -34.01 22.85 -7.46
CA TYR A 236 -34.08 22.68 -6.00
C TYR A 236 -35.52 22.45 -5.52
N ARG A 237 -36.49 23.16 -6.09
CA ARG A 237 -37.91 23.01 -5.75
C ARG A 237 -38.46 21.66 -6.22
N VAL A 238 -38.11 21.18 -7.41
CA VAL A 238 -38.46 19.84 -7.92
C VAL A 238 -37.90 18.76 -7.01
N GLU A 239 -36.65 18.92 -6.56
CA GLU A 239 -36.02 18.00 -5.62
C GLU A 239 -36.79 17.94 -4.29
N ALA A 240 -37.11 19.09 -3.69
CA ALA A 240 -37.93 19.18 -2.49
C ALA A 240 -39.31 18.53 -2.69
N GLN A 241 -39.93 18.73 -3.85
CA GLN A 241 -41.22 18.11 -4.19
C GLN A 241 -41.14 16.57 -4.31
N CYS A 242 -40.00 16.00 -4.67
CA CYS A 242 -39.84 14.54 -4.63
C CYS A 242 -39.98 13.99 -3.20
N ASP A 243 -39.56 14.76 -2.21
CA ASP A 243 -39.63 14.38 -0.78
C ASP A 243 -40.97 14.70 -0.14
N LEU A 244 -41.50 15.89 -0.40
CA LEU A 244 -42.72 16.40 0.22
C LEU A 244 -43.94 15.51 0.00
N LEU A 245 -44.06 14.86 -1.16
CA LEU A 245 -45.14 13.91 -1.40
C LEU A 245 -45.14 12.78 -0.35
N TYR A 246 -43.98 12.23 0.00
CA TYR A 246 -43.87 11.13 0.98
C TYR A 246 -44.16 11.59 2.41
N TYR A 247 -43.78 12.83 2.74
CA TYR A 247 -44.12 13.39 4.05
C TYR A 247 -45.62 13.62 4.17
N PHE A 248 -46.27 14.21 3.16
CA PHE A 248 -47.66 14.67 3.28
C PHE A 248 -48.73 13.70 2.79
N MET A 249 -48.43 12.72 1.94
CA MET A 249 -49.47 11.88 1.31
C MET A 249 -50.42 11.20 2.31
N GLN A 250 -49.99 10.93 3.56
CA GLN A 250 -50.83 10.30 4.59
C GLN A 250 -51.69 11.29 5.40
N SER A 251 -51.49 12.60 5.22
CA SER A 251 -52.30 13.65 5.86
C SER A 251 -53.73 13.64 5.33
N SER A 252 -54.67 13.98 6.22
CA SER A 252 -56.07 14.21 5.86
C SER A 252 -56.26 15.52 5.08
N SER A 253 -55.38 16.50 5.29
CA SER A 253 -55.32 17.79 4.61
C SER A 253 -54.66 17.71 3.22
N PHE A 254 -53.96 16.62 2.91
CA PHE A 254 -53.45 16.36 1.56
C PHE A 254 -54.54 15.74 0.67
N THR A 255 -55.38 16.60 0.08
CA THR A 255 -56.60 16.23 -0.65
C THR A 255 -56.35 15.74 -2.08
N PRO A 256 -57.34 15.08 -2.73
CA PRO A 256 -57.27 14.75 -4.16
C PRO A 256 -57.03 15.96 -5.07
N GLN A 257 -57.62 17.12 -4.74
CA GLN A 257 -57.43 18.38 -5.46
C GLN A 257 -55.99 18.85 -5.38
N LEU A 258 -55.43 18.86 -4.17
CA LEU A 258 -54.07 19.31 -3.93
C LEU A 258 -53.06 18.40 -4.61
N LEU A 259 -53.26 17.07 -4.57
CA LEU A 259 -52.44 16.12 -5.33
C LEU A 259 -52.48 16.42 -6.83
N ALA A 260 -53.64 16.69 -7.41
CA ALA A 260 -53.77 16.96 -8.85
C ALA A 260 -53.00 18.21 -9.27
N SER A 261 -53.14 19.32 -8.54
CA SER A 261 -52.40 20.56 -8.78
C SER A 261 -50.89 20.38 -8.53
N TYR A 262 -50.53 19.65 -7.47
CA TYR A 262 -49.15 19.34 -7.13
C TYR A 262 -48.42 18.60 -8.24
N LEU A 263 -49.00 17.50 -8.73
CA LEU A 263 -48.40 16.70 -9.80
C LEU A 263 -48.42 17.42 -11.15
N SER A 264 -49.47 18.20 -11.45
CA SER A 264 -49.53 18.99 -12.68
C SER A 264 -48.41 20.03 -12.72
N ASN A 265 -48.16 20.71 -11.61
CA ASN A 265 -47.08 21.68 -11.52
C ASN A 265 -45.69 21.03 -11.46
N LEU A 266 -45.52 19.88 -10.81
CA LEU A 266 -44.28 19.11 -10.86
C LEU A 266 -43.89 18.79 -12.31
N VAL A 267 -44.82 18.31 -13.13
CA VAL A 267 -44.58 17.98 -14.55
C VAL A 267 -44.14 19.22 -15.33
N GLU A 268 -44.78 20.37 -15.09
CA GLU A 268 -44.43 21.64 -15.72
C GLU A 268 -43.03 22.11 -15.30
N GLN A 269 -42.69 22.00 -14.03
CA GLN A 269 -41.36 22.34 -13.50
C GLN A 269 -40.26 21.43 -14.07
N VAL A 270 -40.47 20.11 -14.09
CA VAL A 270 -39.48 19.17 -14.62
C VAL A 270 -39.27 19.40 -16.12
N GLY A 271 -40.35 19.60 -16.87
CA GLY A 271 -40.26 19.96 -18.28
C GLY A 271 -39.55 21.29 -18.52
N HIS A 272 -39.77 22.27 -17.65
CA HIS A 272 -39.08 23.57 -17.71
C HIS A 272 -37.57 23.43 -17.52
N VAL A 273 -37.13 22.76 -16.45
CA VAL A 273 -35.70 22.55 -16.17
C VAL A 273 -35.05 21.76 -17.31
N MET A 274 -35.68 20.67 -17.75
CA MET A 274 -35.16 19.82 -18.83
C MET A 274 -34.94 20.57 -20.16
N ASN A 275 -35.72 21.64 -20.42
CA ASN A 275 -35.59 22.45 -21.64
C ASN A 275 -34.59 23.62 -21.49
N HIS A 276 -34.09 23.88 -20.28
CA HIS A 276 -33.25 25.04 -19.97
C HIS A 276 -32.04 24.66 -19.10
N TYR A 277 -31.48 23.47 -19.30
CA TYR A 277 -30.24 23.10 -18.63
C TYR A 277 -29.14 24.14 -18.86
N ALA A 278 -28.36 24.40 -17.82
CA ALA A 278 -27.08 25.08 -17.92
C ALA A 278 -26.13 24.33 -18.87
N GLU A 279 -25.15 25.03 -19.43
CA GLU A 279 -24.22 24.43 -20.40
C GLU A 279 -23.26 23.42 -19.73
N ASP A 280 -22.75 23.73 -18.53
CA ASP A 280 -21.86 22.88 -17.74
C ASP A 280 -21.86 23.27 -16.24
N GLY A 281 -20.99 22.63 -15.45
CA GLY A 281 -20.73 23.00 -14.04
C GLY A 281 -21.73 22.45 -13.01
N ASP A 282 -21.72 23.07 -11.83
CA ASP A 282 -22.53 22.64 -10.68
C ASP A 282 -24.04 22.86 -10.91
N GLU A 283 -24.41 23.89 -11.67
CA GLU A 283 -25.81 24.18 -12.02
C GLU A 283 -26.40 23.05 -12.89
N LEU A 284 -25.69 22.65 -13.96
CA LEU A 284 -26.09 21.52 -14.80
C LEU A 284 -26.24 20.24 -13.95
N ALA A 285 -25.31 19.99 -13.03
CA ALA A 285 -25.36 18.81 -12.17
C ALA A 285 -26.63 18.80 -11.29
N GLN A 286 -26.95 19.92 -10.64
CA GLN A 286 -28.16 20.05 -9.82
C GLN A 286 -29.45 19.94 -10.67
N GLU A 287 -29.50 20.63 -11.81
CA GLU A 287 -30.67 20.65 -12.69
C GLU A 287 -30.98 19.29 -13.29
N SER A 288 -29.97 18.63 -13.85
CA SER A 288 -30.10 17.30 -14.42
C SER A 288 -30.39 16.23 -13.37
N TYR A 289 -29.83 16.35 -12.16
CA TYR A 289 -30.16 15.47 -11.03
C TYR A 289 -31.63 15.62 -10.62
N ALA A 290 -32.16 16.84 -10.52
CA ALA A 290 -33.56 17.06 -10.16
C ALA A 290 -34.52 16.45 -11.19
N VAL A 291 -34.23 16.60 -12.50
CA VAL A 291 -35.03 15.99 -13.57
C VAL A 291 -34.94 14.46 -13.53
N TYR A 292 -33.74 13.91 -13.36
CA TYR A 292 -33.51 12.48 -13.17
C TYR A 292 -34.31 11.93 -11.98
N ARG A 293 -34.22 12.62 -10.84
CA ARG A 293 -34.89 12.27 -9.58
C ARG A 293 -36.41 12.29 -9.72
N ALA A 294 -36.97 13.30 -10.39
CA ALA A 294 -38.40 13.33 -10.66
C ALA A 294 -38.85 12.12 -11.49
N GLY A 295 -38.10 11.76 -12.54
CA GLY A 295 -38.41 10.58 -13.36
C GLY A 295 -38.34 9.26 -12.60
N THR A 296 -37.42 9.12 -11.65
CA THR A 296 -37.28 7.91 -10.81
C THR A 296 -38.31 7.83 -9.69
N ILE A 297 -38.71 8.95 -9.10
CA ILE A 297 -39.69 9.01 -8.00
C ILE A 297 -41.13 8.95 -8.49
N PHE A 298 -41.39 9.40 -9.72
CA PHE A 298 -42.71 9.42 -10.35
C PHE A 298 -42.73 8.63 -11.67
N PRO A 299 -42.43 7.31 -11.65
CA PRO A 299 -42.39 6.48 -12.87
C PRO A 299 -43.74 6.38 -13.59
N GLU A 300 -44.83 6.81 -12.94
CA GLU A 300 -46.18 6.81 -13.48
C GLU A 300 -46.46 7.98 -14.42
N MET A 301 -45.58 8.98 -14.45
CA MET A 301 -45.68 10.08 -15.42
C MET A 301 -45.36 9.58 -16.82
N LYS A 302 -46.10 10.07 -17.80
CA LYS A 302 -45.95 9.72 -19.21
C LYS A 302 -44.53 9.97 -19.73
N ASP A 303 -43.93 11.07 -19.29
CA ASP A 303 -42.59 11.49 -19.71
C ASP A 303 -41.49 11.06 -18.72
N ALA A 304 -41.81 10.30 -17.66
CA ALA A 304 -40.86 9.89 -16.63
C ALA A 304 -39.59 9.24 -17.22
N LYS A 305 -39.76 8.35 -18.20
CA LYS A 305 -38.63 7.70 -18.87
C LYS A 305 -37.74 8.70 -19.62
N ALA A 306 -38.34 9.71 -20.27
CA ALA A 306 -37.61 10.76 -20.95
C ALA A 306 -36.86 11.68 -19.97
N TRP A 307 -37.45 11.96 -18.80
CA TRP A 307 -36.78 12.69 -17.72
C TRP A 307 -35.58 11.92 -17.18
N VAL A 308 -35.75 10.62 -16.90
CA VAL A 308 -34.64 9.74 -16.48
C VAL A 308 -33.51 9.74 -17.52
N GLU A 309 -33.84 9.58 -18.80
CA GLU A 309 -32.85 9.56 -19.88
C GLU A 309 -32.13 10.91 -20.02
N SER A 310 -32.89 12.01 -20.10
CA SER A 310 -32.34 13.37 -20.24
C SER A 310 -31.47 13.76 -19.05
N GLY A 311 -31.99 13.61 -17.83
CA GLY A 311 -31.26 13.93 -16.60
C GLY A 311 -30.00 13.06 -16.45
N SER A 312 -30.09 11.76 -16.74
CA SER A 312 -28.93 10.87 -16.66
C SER A 312 -27.86 11.22 -17.69
N VAL A 313 -28.23 11.52 -18.95
CA VAL A 313 -27.27 11.90 -20.00
C VAL A 313 -26.58 13.22 -19.65
N ALA A 314 -27.34 14.21 -19.19
CA ALA A 314 -26.80 15.52 -18.82
C ALA A 314 -25.89 15.44 -17.58
N MET A 315 -26.35 14.79 -16.50
CA MET A 315 -25.61 14.66 -15.24
C MET A 315 -24.29 13.91 -15.38
N ASN A 316 -24.27 12.90 -16.27
CA ASN A 316 -23.11 12.05 -16.49
C ASN A 316 -22.25 12.49 -17.68
N GLY A 317 -22.54 13.65 -18.28
CA GLY A 317 -21.73 14.22 -19.36
C GLY A 317 -20.27 14.38 -18.93
N GLY A 318 -19.35 13.81 -19.71
CA GLY A 318 -17.90 13.89 -19.43
C GLY A 318 -17.37 12.91 -18.36
N ILE A 319 -18.22 12.12 -17.69
CA ILE A 319 -17.78 11.17 -16.68
C ILE A 319 -17.28 9.87 -17.32
N ASP A 320 -16.03 9.49 -17.04
CA ASP A 320 -15.51 8.17 -17.40
C ASP A 320 -16.08 7.09 -16.46
N THR A 321 -17.03 6.31 -16.95
CA THR A 321 -17.69 5.23 -16.20
C THR A 321 -16.91 3.91 -16.19
N SER A 322 -15.82 3.80 -16.97
CA SER A 322 -15.04 2.55 -17.09
C SER A 322 -14.41 2.12 -15.75
N ILE A 323 -14.18 3.05 -14.82
CA ILE A 323 -13.68 2.73 -13.48
C ILE A 323 -14.60 1.74 -12.74
N PHE A 324 -15.92 1.85 -12.90
CA PHE A 324 -16.88 0.97 -12.23
C PHE A 324 -16.86 -0.45 -12.80
N GLU A 325 -16.34 -0.63 -14.01
CA GLU A 325 -16.07 -1.96 -14.58
C GLU A 325 -14.82 -2.61 -13.98
N LEU A 326 -13.89 -1.82 -13.44
CA LEU A 326 -12.66 -2.29 -12.79
C LEU A 326 -12.84 -2.57 -11.29
N LEU A 327 -13.87 -2.02 -10.66
CA LEU A 327 -14.18 -2.21 -9.24
C LEU A 327 -15.04 -3.45 -8.99
N ASP A 328 -14.70 -4.23 -7.97
CA ASP A 328 -15.61 -5.20 -7.38
C ASP A 328 -16.65 -4.46 -6.52
N LEU A 329 -17.76 -4.04 -7.14
CA LEU A 329 -18.86 -3.35 -6.45
C LEU A 329 -19.56 -4.20 -5.37
N SER A 330 -19.23 -5.49 -5.24
CA SER A 330 -19.67 -6.34 -4.14
C SER A 330 -18.74 -6.27 -2.92
N TYR A 331 -17.58 -5.64 -3.05
CA TYR A 331 -16.65 -5.41 -1.95
C TYR A 331 -17.34 -4.62 -0.83
N GLY A 332 -17.25 -5.10 0.41
CA GLY A 332 -18.05 -4.58 1.53
C GLY A 332 -17.87 -3.09 1.82
N GLY A 333 -16.72 -2.50 1.43
CA GLY A 333 -16.46 -1.07 1.55
C GLY A 333 -17.13 -0.18 0.48
N LEU A 334 -17.71 -0.76 -0.57
CA LEU A 334 -18.21 -0.04 -1.75
C LEU A 334 -19.74 -0.07 -1.90
N SER A 335 -20.51 -0.41 -0.85
CA SER A 335 -21.98 -0.54 -0.95
C SER A 335 -22.67 0.73 -1.43
N LYS A 336 -22.16 1.91 -1.06
CA LYS A 336 -22.70 3.21 -1.51
C LYS A 336 -22.38 3.50 -2.98
N VAL A 337 -21.16 3.16 -3.41
CA VAL A 337 -20.75 3.24 -4.82
C VAL A 337 -21.64 2.35 -5.67
N SER A 338 -21.84 1.10 -5.22
CA SER A 338 -22.72 0.12 -5.87
C SER A 338 -24.17 0.63 -6.01
N ALA A 339 -24.72 1.24 -4.95
CA ALA A 339 -26.06 1.82 -4.98
C ALA A 339 -26.16 3.02 -5.95
N ALA A 340 -25.17 3.91 -5.96
CA ALA A 340 -25.13 5.05 -6.88
C ALA A 340 -25.00 4.60 -8.35
N CYS A 341 -24.15 3.61 -8.64
CA CYS A 341 -24.06 2.99 -9.98
C CYS A 341 -25.38 2.34 -10.41
N ALA A 342 -26.06 1.62 -9.52
CA ALA A 342 -27.36 1.00 -9.81
C ALA A 342 -28.44 2.06 -10.07
N ALA A 343 -28.30 3.23 -9.44
CA ALA A 343 -29.14 4.40 -9.66
C ALA A 343 -28.64 5.30 -10.81
N GLY A 344 -27.67 4.88 -11.64
CA GLY A 344 -27.21 5.67 -12.80
C GLY A 344 -26.60 7.04 -12.46
N ASP A 345 -26.22 7.27 -11.19
CA ASP A 345 -25.61 8.50 -10.70
C ASP A 345 -24.10 8.29 -10.54
N TYR A 346 -23.37 8.44 -11.64
CA TYR A 346 -21.95 8.14 -11.69
C TYR A 346 -21.10 9.22 -11.01
N ARG A 347 -21.59 10.47 -10.95
CA ARG A 347 -20.95 11.56 -10.19
C ARG A 347 -20.97 11.24 -8.69
N LEU A 348 -22.13 10.87 -8.15
CA LEU A 348 -22.24 10.41 -6.77
C LEU A 348 -21.40 9.16 -6.53
N ALA A 349 -21.37 8.22 -7.48
CA ALA A 349 -20.56 7.00 -7.35
C ALA A 349 -19.06 7.31 -7.23
N GLN A 350 -18.52 8.26 -8.00
CA GLN A 350 -17.13 8.71 -7.87
C GLN A 350 -16.88 9.42 -6.52
N GLN A 351 -17.82 10.24 -6.05
CA GLN A 351 -17.71 10.89 -4.75
C GLN A 351 -17.72 9.88 -3.60
N GLU A 352 -18.61 8.90 -3.66
CA GLU A 352 -18.68 7.84 -2.66
C GLU A 352 -17.48 6.90 -2.72
N LEU A 353 -16.84 6.74 -3.88
CA LEU A 353 -15.57 6.03 -4.00
C LEU A 353 -14.48 6.78 -3.23
N LEU A 354 -14.33 8.08 -3.43
CA LEU A 354 -13.39 8.90 -2.67
C LEU A 354 -13.66 8.86 -1.16
N ASN A 355 -14.94 8.94 -0.76
CA ASN A 355 -15.34 8.81 0.64
C ASN A 355 -14.94 7.44 1.22
N ALA A 356 -15.10 6.36 0.44
CA ALA A 356 -14.69 5.02 0.85
C ALA A 356 -13.18 4.94 1.08
N TYR A 357 -12.34 5.53 0.21
CA TYR A 357 -10.89 5.59 0.43
C TYR A 357 -10.52 6.45 1.63
N ARG A 358 -11.15 7.61 1.84
CA ARG A 358 -10.92 8.46 3.02
C ARG A 358 -11.23 7.76 4.35
N ALA A 359 -12.25 6.89 4.34
CA ALA A 359 -12.72 6.16 5.50
C ALA A 359 -12.11 4.75 5.65
N ARG A 360 -11.25 4.29 4.72
CA ARG A 360 -10.77 2.92 4.72
C ARG A 360 -9.89 2.62 5.93
N THR A 361 -10.05 1.42 6.47
CA THR A 361 -9.24 0.89 7.59
C THR A 361 -8.41 -0.34 7.20
N HIS A 362 -8.53 -0.78 5.94
CA HIS A 362 -7.75 -1.85 5.32
C HIS A 362 -6.65 -1.26 4.43
N GLY A 363 -5.83 -2.10 3.78
CA GLY A 363 -4.79 -1.64 2.86
C GLY A 363 -3.60 -1.00 3.59
N ARG A 364 -3.17 -1.58 4.71
CA ARG A 364 -2.07 -1.04 5.52
C ARG A 364 -0.74 -1.20 4.80
N ASN A 365 -0.15 -0.08 4.39
CA ASN A 365 1.17 -0.04 3.78
C ASN A 365 2.25 0.29 4.84
N PRO A 366 3.13 -0.66 5.22
CA PRO A 366 4.18 -0.43 6.21
C PRO A 366 5.26 0.58 5.77
N ASN A 367 5.30 0.90 4.47
CA ASN A 367 6.23 1.89 3.92
C ASN A 367 5.74 3.33 4.10
N VAL A 368 4.52 3.52 4.62
CA VAL A 368 3.95 4.83 4.94
C VAL A 368 3.58 4.87 6.42
N LYS A 369 4.07 5.90 7.11
CA LYS A 369 3.69 6.23 8.48
C LYS A 369 3.21 7.67 8.51
N VAL A 370 1.97 7.90 8.07
CA VAL A 370 1.35 9.24 7.98
C VAL A 370 1.53 10.06 9.27
N GLU A 371 1.51 9.42 10.45
CA GLU A 371 1.69 10.12 11.74
C GLU A 371 3.11 10.63 12.01
N SER A 372 4.14 10.07 11.36
CA SER A 372 5.54 10.35 11.67
C SER A 372 6.43 10.64 10.46
N ASP A 373 5.97 10.34 9.25
CA ASP A 373 6.74 10.53 8.03
C ASP A 373 6.84 12.02 7.73
N GLN A 374 8.09 12.47 7.63
CA GLN A 374 8.47 13.85 7.37
C GLN A 374 9.49 13.83 6.24
N ALA A 375 9.34 14.76 5.28
CA ALA A 375 10.38 15.00 4.30
C ALA A 375 11.65 15.52 4.99
N THR A 376 12.80 14.97 4.63
CA THR A 376 14.09 15.57 4.97
C THR A 376 14.26 16.91 4.25
N ALA A 377 15.17 17.78 4.71
CA ALA A 377 15.41 19.08 4.07
C ALA A 377 15.74 18.97 2.57
N SER A 378 16.46 17.93 2.17
CA SER A 378 16.73 17.65 0.75
C SER A 378 15.47 17.21 0.00
N GLU A 379 14.66 16.31 0.58
CA GLU A 379 13.39 15.89 -0.02
C GLU A 379 12.41 17.06 -0.16
N THR A 380 12.30 17.94 0.83
CA THR A 380 11.49 19.17 0.73
C THR A 380 11.98 20.04 -0.42
N SER A 381 13.28 20.26 -0.53
CA SER A 381 13.85 21.07 -1.62
C SER A 381 13.53 20.45 -2.99
N TRP A 382 13.65 19.13 -3.14
CA TRP A 382 13.33 18.43 -4.38
C TRP A 382 11.83 18.39 -4.69
N ALA A 383 10.98 18.32 -3.66
CA ALA A 383 9.53 18.45 -3.81
C ALA A 383 9.15 19.84 -4.34
N ASP A 384 9.77 20.90 -3.81
CA ASP A 384 9.54 22.28 -4.25
C ASP A 384 10.07 22.54 -5.66
N TYR A 385 11.24 22.00 -6.00
CA TYR A 385 11.83 22.16 -7.34
C TYR A 385 10.93 21.62 -8.46
N ALA A 386 10.06 20.65 -8.18
CA ALA A 386 9.15 20.09 -9.16
C ALA A 386 8.00 21.03 -9.57
N PHE A 387 7.75 22.13 -8.82
CA PHE A 387 6.74 23.12 -9.19
C PHE A 387 7.02 23.80 -10.53
N ARG A 388 5.95 24.24 -11.19
CA ARG A 388 6.00 24.91 -12.50
C ARG A 388 6.89 26.16 -12.47
N GLU A 389 6.77 27.00 -11.43
CA GLU A 389 7.57 28.22 -11.27
C GLU A 389 9.08 27.95 -11.13
N ASN A 390 9.45 26.72 -10.74
CA ASN A 390 10.83 26.27 -10.62
C ASN A 390 11.33 25.54 -11.88
N GLY A 391 10.50 25.47 -12.93
CA GLY A 391 10.84 24.88 -14.21
C GLY A 391 10.67 23.36 -14.27
N TYR A 392 9.77 22.79 -13.47
CA TYR A 392 9.55 21.34 -13.40
C TYR A 392 10.87 20.58 -13.20
N ARG A 393 11.62 20.94 -12.15
CA ARG A 393 12.94 20.35 -11.87
C ARG A 393 12.79 19.03 -11.14
N PHE A 394 12.60 17.98 -11.92
CA PHE A 394 12.33 16.64 -11.42
C PHE A 394 13.57 15.94 -10.90
N TYR A 395 13.50 15.48 -9.65
CA TYR A 395 14.57 14.70 -9.04
C TYR A 395 14.72 13.34 -9.74
N VAL A 396 15.95 13.07 -10.22
CA VAL A 396 16.38 11.77 -10.73
C VAL A 396 17.67 11.39 -10.01
N LYS A 397 17.64 10.31 -9.24
CA LYS A 397 18.74 9.90 -8.35
C LYS A 397 20.08 9.90 -9.09
N ASN A 398 21.06 10.60 -8.51
CA ASN A 398 22.44 10.80 -9.01
C ASN A 398 22.59 11.73 -10.23
N TYR A 399 21.53 12.37 -10.73
CA TYR A 399 21.60 13.28 -11.88
C TYR A 399 21.14 14.69 -11.49
N PHE A 400 22.08 15.63 -11.48
CA PHE A 400 21.84 17.02 -11.05
C PHE A 400 22.42 18.02 -12.06
N ASP A 401 21.75 19.16 -12.17
CA ASP A 401 22.15 20.32 -12.96
C ASP A 401 23.18 21.14 -12.18
N THR A 402 24.45 20.78 -12.36
CA THR A 402 25.56 21.49 -11.70
C THR A 402 25.68 22.96 -12.08
N SER A 403 25.05 23.38 -13.19
CA SER A 403 25.01 24.80 -13.60
C SER A 403 23.99 25.61 -12.81
N ALA A 404 22.93 24.96 -12.30
CA ALA A 404 21.91 25.58 -11.46
C ALA A 404 22.25 25.53 -9.96
N GLY A 405 23.16 24.65 -9.54
CA GLY A 405 23.68 24.61 -8.17
C GLY A 405 24.03 23.20 -7.69
N THR A 406 24.34 23.07 -6.40
CA THR A 406 24.59 21.77 -5.78
C THR A 406 23.26 21.08 -5.47
N ASN A 407 23.12 19.82 -5.86
CA ASN A 407 21.91 19.00 -5.65
C ASN A 407 20.62 19.58 -6.27
N VAL A 408 20.74 20.44 -7.29
CA VAL A 408 19.59 21.00 -8.02
C VAL A 408 19.24 20.06 -9.20
N PRO A 409 18.00 19.56 -9.31
CA PRO A 409 17.63 18.71 -10.44
C PRO A 409 17.55 19.46 -11.77
N TYR A 410 17.62 18.72 -12.88
CA TYR A 410 17.45 19.27 -14.22
C TYR A 410 16.00 19.73 -14.46
N SER A 411 15.84 20.83 -15.22
CA SER A 411 14.53 21.35 -15.61
C SER A 411 13.96 20.59 -16.81
N PHE A 412 12.64 20.34 -16.77
CA PHE A 412 11.88 19.70 -17.85
C PHE A 412 10.81 20.62 -18.46
N MET A 413 10.91 21.94 -18.19
CA MET A 413 10.08 22.94 -18.84
C MET A 413 10.33 22.95 -20.35
N ASN A 414 9.25 22.93 -21.13
CA ASN A 414 9.32 23.02 -22.59
C ASN A 414 9.82 24.40 -23.04
N THR A 415 10.16 24.54 -24.31
CA THR A 415 10.71 25.80 -24.86
C THR A 415 9.71 26.96 -24.88
N ALA A 416 8.41 26.68 -24.82
CA ALA A 416 7.34 27.68 -24.73
C ALA A 416 7.08 28.17 -23.29
N ASN A 417 7.69 27.53 -22.29
CA ASN A 417 7.49 27.76 -20.85
C ASN A 417 6.03 27.56 -20.38
N ASP A 418 5.28 26.70 -21.05
CA ASP A 418 3.87 26.44 -20.77
C ASP A 418 3.53 24.98 -20.45
N GLY A 419 4.52 24.09 -20.43
CA GLY A 419 4.32 22.69 -20.04
C GLY A 419 5.60 21.87 -19.96
N ILE A 420 5.44 20.56 -19.81
CA ILE A 420 6.54 19.61 -19.61
C ILE A 420 6.98 18.99 -20.93
N ASP A 421 8.29 18.92 -21.17
CA ASP A 421 8.91 18.14 -22.24
C ASP A 421 9.63 16.91 -21.68
N TRP A 422 8.92 15.77 -21.70
CA TRP A 422 9.42 14.47 -21.27
C TRP A 422 10.55 13.90 -22.15
N THR A 423 10.85 14.54 -23.29
CA THR A 423 11.88 14.07 -24.24
C THR A 423 13.25 14.70 -23.99
N LEU A 424 13.35 15.70 -23.10
CA LEU A 424 14.60 16.38 -22.79
C LEU A 424 15.65 15.42 -22.21
N LEU A 425 16.84 15.47 -22.81
CA LEU A 425 17.96 14.59 -22.48
C LEU A 425 19.13 15.34 -21.86
N HIS A 426 19.20 15.30 -20.53
CA HIS A 426 20.28 15.93 -19.77
C HIS A 426 21.49 15.02 -19.51
N SER A 427 21.36 13.73 -19.81
CA SER A 427 22.44 12.73 -19.68
C SER A 427 22.34 11.69 -20.80
N PRO A 428 23.46 11.27 -21.43
CA PRO A 428 23.46 10.23 -22.44
C PRO A 428 23.21 8.81 -21.87
N ALA A 429 23.21 8.64 -20.54
CA ALA A 429 22.98 7.35 -19.90
C ALA A 429 21.50 6.96 -19.98
N ASN A 430 21.20 5.75 -20.50
CA ASN A 430 19.82 5.23 -20.55
C ASN A 430 19.15 5.19 -19.17
N GLU A 431 19.92 4.95 -18.11
CA GLU A 431 19.41 4.92 -16.73
C GLU A 431 18.80 6.25 -16.29
N PHE A 432 19.28 7.39 -16.80
CA PHE A 432 18.63 8.68 -16.56
C PHE A 432 17.20 8.71 -17.12
N ARG A 433 17.02 8.25 -18.36
CA ARG A 433 15.70 8.22 -19.02
C ARG A 433 14.74 7.29 -18.28
N TRP A 434 15.18 6.09 -17.94
CA TRP A 434 14.35 5.13 -17.23
C TRP A 434 13.96 5.64 -15.82
N GLN A 435 14.90 6.24 -15.08
CA GLN A 435 14.62 6.75 -13.73
C GLN A 435 13.74 7.99 -13.69
N LEU A 436 13.81 8.86 -14.71
CA LEU A 436 12.87 9.98 -14.84
C LEU A 436 11.41 9.49 -14.77
N HIS A 437 11.13 8.40 -15.47
CA HIS A 437 9.80 7.79 -15.49
C HIS A 437 9.51 6.93 -14.24
N ARG A 438 10.33 6.94 -13.20
CA ARG A 438 9.94 6.40 -11.87
C ARG A 438 9.24 7.43 -11.00
N HIS A 439 9.24 8.70 -11.38
CA HIS A 439 8.57 9.80 -10.67
C HIS A 439 9.00 9.98 -9.21
N GLN A 440 10.31 9.81 -8.96
CA GLN A 440 10.91 9.76 -7.60
C GLN A 440 10.61 10.98 -6.72
N TRP A 441 10.29 12.14 -7.29
CA TRP A 441 9.93 13.35 -6.54
C TRP A 441 8.50 13.33 -5.99
N MET A 442 7.59 12.57 -6.60
CA MET A 442 6.18 12.58 -6.19
C MET A 442 6.02 12.07 -4.76
N ILE A 443 6.74 11.02 -4.37
CA ILE A 443 6.69 10.51 -2.99
C ILE A 443 7.24 11.53 -1.98
N MET A 444 8.19 12.37 -2.42
CA MET A 444 8.74 13.45 -1.61
C MET A 444 7.71 14.58 -1.43
N GLN A 445 6.95 14.90 -2.49
CA GLN A 445 5.80 15.81 -2.38
C GLN A 445 4.72 15.24 -1.46
N GLY A 446 4.46 13.92 -1.49
CA GLY A 446 3.53 13.26 -0.57
C GLY A 446 3.93 13.46 0.90
N LYS A 447 5.21 13.29 1.21
CA LYS A 447 5.76 13.56 2.55
C LYS A 447 5.73 15.05 2.91
N ALA A 448 6.02 15.94 1.97
CA ALA A 448 5.99 17.39 2.20
C ALA A 448 4.57 17.89 2.46
N TYR A 449 3.58 17.44 1.69
CA TYR A 449 2.16 17.66 1.93
C TYR A 449 1.75 17.15 3.31
N ASN A 450 2.13 15.93 3.68
CA ASN A 450 1.80 15.37 4.99
C ASN A 450 2.33 16.23 6.16
N ALA A 451 3.48 16.88 5.97
CA ALA A 451 4.09 17.74 6.98
C ALA A 451 3.48 19.15 7.05
N THR A 452 2.89 19.65 5.96
CA THR A 452 2.56 21.08 5.80
C THR A 452 1.09 21.36 5.52
N SER A 453 0.36 20.37 4.99
CA SER A 453 -0.97 20.52 4.40
C SER A 453 -1.03 21.58 3.28
N ASP A 454 0.08 21.86 2.60
CA ASP A 454 0.12 22.77 1.46
C ASP A 454 -0.41 22.06 0.20
N GLU A 455 -1.62 22.43 -0.22
CA GLU A 455 -2.34 21.81 -1.35
C GLU A 455 -1.61 21.94 -2.69
N ARG A 456 -0.66 22.88 -2.83
CA ARG A 456 0.16 23.02 -4.05
C ARG A 456 0.89 21.74 -4.43
N TYR A 457 1.28 20.92 -3.45
CA TYR A 457 1.91 19.62 -3.72
C TYR A 457 0.96 18.62 -4.38
N VAL A 458 -0.32 18.63 -3.98
CA VAL A 458 -1.36 17.75 -4.55
C VAL A 458 -1.75 18.25 -5.94
N GLU A 459 -1.96 19.56 -6.08
CA GLU A 459 -2.22 20.22 -7.37
C GLU A 459 -1.13 19.91 -8.39
N ASN A 460 0.15 20.04 -8.00
CA ASN A 460 1.26 19.76 -8.89
C ASN A 460 1.38 18.26 -9.22
N TRP A 461 1.09 17.36 -8.27
CA TRP A 461 1.05 15.93 -8.57
C TRP A 461 -0.05 15.61 -9.60
N MET A 462 -1.24 16.20 -9.45
CA MET A 462 -2.35 16.05 -10.40
C MET A 462 -1.97 16.55 -11.80
N GLU A 463 -1.39 17.76 -11.87
CA GLU A 463 -0.89 18.37 -13.12
C GLU A 463 0.17 17.49 -13.79
N VAL A 464 1.24 17.16 -13.06
CA VAL A 464 2.42 16.47 -13.63
C VAL A 464 2.12 15.01 -13.97
N TYR A 465 1.37 14.29 -13.13
CA TYR A 465 0.98 12.91 -13.42
C TYR A 465 -0.05 12.86 -14.54
N GLY A 466 -1.01 13.79 -14.59
CA GLY A 466 -1.96 13.90 -15.69
C GLY A 466 -1.28 14.14 -17.03
N ASP A 467 -0.36 15.10 -17.10
CA ASP A 467 0.46 15.39 -18.29
C ASP A 467 1.30 14.16 -18.71
N TRP A 468 1.86 13.43 -17.73
CA TRP A 468 2.60 12.20 -18.02
C TRP A 468 1.71 11.12 -18.64
N LEU A 469 0.50 10.91 -18.11
CA LEU A 469 -0.46 9.93 -18.62
C LEU A 469 -0.86 10.23 -20.06
N GLU A 470 -1.13 11.51 -20.38
CA GLU A 470 -1.50 11.95 -21.72
C GLU A 470 -0.35 11.73 -22.73
N LYS A 471 0.86 12.16 -22.38
CA LYS A 471 2.01 12.15 -23.31
C LYS A 471 2.74 10.81 -23.39
N ASN A 472 2.48 9.89 -22.46
CA ASN A 472 3.18 8.60 -22.39
C ASN A 472 2.18 7.43 -22.35
N PRO A 473 1.31 7.27 -23.36
CA PRO A 473 0.27 6.24 -23.36
C PRO A 473 0.88 4.83 -23.32
N LYS A 474 0.13 3.89 -22.73
CA LYS A 474 0.51 2.48 -22.65
C LYS A 474 0.69 1.88 -24.06
N PRO A 475 1.82 1.19 -24.34
CA PRO A 475 2.00 0.45 -25.59
C PRO A 475 0.98 -0.67 -25.77
N GLU A 476 0.68 -1.03 -27.02
CA GLU A 476 -0.16 -2.18 -27.33
C GLU A 476 0.41 -3.48 -26.74
N GLN A 477 -0.46 -4.37 -26.27
CA GLN A 477 -0.07 -5.66 -25.71
C GLN A 477 0.72 -6.48 -26.74
N GLY A 478 1.88 -7.01 -26.33
CA GLY A 478 2.79 -7.77 -27.20
C GLY A 478 3.91 -6.95 -27.84
N THR A 479 3.91 -5.62 -27.66
CA THR A 479 5.06 -4.77 -28.00
C THR A 479 6.27 -5.14 -27.13
N ASP A 480 7.48 -5.20 -27.71
CA ASP A 480 8.71 -5.35 -26.91
C ASP A 480 8.96 -4.07 -26.11
N VAL A 481 8.73 -4.16 -24.81
CA VAL A 481 8.90 -3.06 -23.86
C VAL A 481 10.16 -3.19 -23.02
N THR A 482 11.03 -4.16 -23.31
CA THR A 482 12.23 -4.46 -22.50
C THR A 482 13.13 -3.23 -22.32
N ASN A 483 13.23 -2.40 -23.36
CA ASN A 483 14.03 -1.16 -23.37
C ASN A 483 13.18 0.10 -23.57
N SER A 484 11.85 0.01 -23.38
CA SER A 484 10.98 1.19 -23.44
C SER A 484 11.45 2.23 -22.41
N TRP A 485 11.44 3.52 -22.75
CA TRP A 485 11.86 4.56 -21.80
C TRP A 485 10.82 4.75 -20.70
N THR A 486 9.53 4.70 -21.05
CA THR A 486 8.40 5.04 -20.18
C THR A 486 7.71 3.80 -19.59
N TRP A 487 7.68 2.70 -20.34
CA TRP A 487 6.93 1.48 -20.01
C TRP A 487 7.81 0.24 -19.83
N ARG A 488 9.11 0.41 -19.56
CA ARG A 488 9.94 -0.73 -19.14
C ARG A 488 9.38 -1.30 -17.84
N PRO A 489 9.10 -2.61 -17.75
CA PRO A 489 8.35 -3.19 -16.62
C PRO A 489 9.00 -2.96 -15.24
N LEU A 490 10.33 -2.81 -15.15
CA LEU A 490 11.00 -2.43 -13.91
C LEU A 490 10.59 -1.03 -13.41
N ASP A 491 10.58 -0.04 -14.30
CA ASP A 491 10.27 1.34 -13.90
C ASP A 491 8.77 1.50 -13.65
N VAL A 492 7.92 0.74 -14.37
CA VAL A 492 6.49 0.61 -14.06
C VAL A 492 6.30 0.01 -12.66
N ALA A 493 7.06 -1.03 -12.28
CA ALA A 493 7.02 -1.60 -10.94
C ALA A 493 7.41 -0.60 -9.85
N ALA A 494 8.46 0.20 -10.09
CA ALA A 494 8.85 1.28 -9.18
C ALA A 494 7.72 2.31 -9.00
N ARG A 495 7.09 2.76 -10.11
CA ARG A 495 5.93 3.65 -10.05
C ARG A 495 4.77 3.04 -9.27
N VAL A 496 4.42 1.78 -9.52
CA VAL A 496 3.32 1.09 -8.82
C VAL A 496 3.59 1.02 -7.31
N ILE A 497 4.81 0.72 -6.89
CA ILE A 497 5.19 0.72 -5.46
C ILE A 497 5.02 2.12 -4.85
N ASP A 498 5.50 3.15 -5.52
CA ASP A 498 5.36 4.54 -5.04
C ASP A 498 3.91 5.00 -5.04
N GLN A 499 3.10 4.62 -6.05
CA GLN A 499 1.67 4.92 -6.12
C GLN A 499 0.87 4.27 -5.00
N CYS A 500 1.24 3.05 -4.58
CA CYS A 500 0.69 2.43 -3.37
C CYS A 500 0.93 3.25 -2.11
N ALA A 501 2.00 4.06 -2.08
CA ALA A 501 2.31 4.94 -0.95
C ALA A 501 1.68 6.34 -1.10
N LEU A 502 1.69 6.91 -2.32
CA LEU A 502 1.16 8.25 -2.60
C LEU A 502 -0.30 8.42 -2.20
N LEU A 503 -1.15 7.42 -2.49
CA LEU A 503 -2.56 7.49 -2.15
C LEU A 503 -2.79 7.57 -0.64
N GLU A 504 -1.92 7.00 0.19
CA GLU A 504 -2.03 7.14 1.65
C GLU A 504 -1.84 8.58 2.11
N TYR A 505 -0.95 9.32 1.46
CA TYR A 505 -0.71 10.73 1.75
C TYR A 505 -1.83 11.63 1.23
N TYR A 506 -2.25 11.43 -0.02
CA TYR A 506 -3.14 12.39 -0.69
C TYR A 506 -4.63 12.11 -0.56
N GLN A 507 -5.08 10.91 -0.16
CA GLN A 507 -6.52 10.58 -0.11
C GLN A 507 -7.37 11.56 0.75
N ARG A 508 -6.76 12.25 1.72
CA ARG A 508 -7.43 13.22 2.61
C ARG A 508 -7.33 14.68 2.18
N SER A 509 -6.61 14.99 1.11
CA SER A 509 -6.53 16.35 0.56
C SER A 509 -7.89 16.87 0.15
N GLU A 510 -8.11 18.18 0.30
CA GLU A 510 -9.33 18.86 -0.13
C GLU A 510 -9.37 19.00 -1.67
N THR A 511 -8.20 19.06 -2.31
CA THR A 511 -8.03 19.09 -3.78
C THR A 511 -8.37 17.77 -4.46
N MET A 512 -8.24 16.64 -3.75
CA MET A 512 -8.52 15.31 -4.29
C MET A 512 -10.02 15.18 -4.66
N THR A 513 -10.31 14.86 -5.92
CA THR A 513 -11.68 14.62 -6.44
C THR A 513 -11.95 13.14 -6.73
N GLY A 514 -13.23 12.76 -6.78
CA GLY A 514 -13.65 11.39 -7.16
C GLY A 514 -13.28 11.04 -8.60
N GLU A 515 -13.28 12.03 -9.50
CA GLU A 515 -12.82 11.89 -10.89
C GLU A 515 -11.32 11.58 -10.94
N TRP A 516 -10.50 12.37 -10.25
CA TRP A 516 -9.06 12.16 -10.27
C TRP A 516 -8.67 10.81 -9.65
N LEU A 517 -9.28 10.43 -8.53
CA LEU A 517 -9.10 9.10 -7.95
C LEU A 517 -9.45 7.98 -8.96
N SER A 518 -10.55 8.15 -9.71
CA SER A 518 -10.93 7.20 -10.76
C SER A 518 -9.85 7.06 -11.84
N THR A 519 -9.30 8.18 -12.31
CA THR A 519 -8.18 8.21 -13.27
C THR A 519 -6.95 7.49 -12.72
N VAL A 520 -6.57 7.76 -11.48
CA VAL A 520 -5.42 7.12 -10.83
C VAL A 520 -5.62 5.61 -10.73
N LEU A 521 -6.78 5.14 -10.27
CA LEU A 521 -7.07 3.71 -10.09
C LEU A 521 -7.12 2.96 -11.43
N LYS A 522 -7.69 3.57 -12.48
CA LYS A 522 -7.72 3.01 -13.82
C LYS A 522 -6.30 2.77 -14.36
N HIS A 523 -5.45 3.79 -14.29
CA HIS A 523 -4.07 3.65 -14.76
C HIS A 523 -3.19 2.79 -13.84
N PHE A 524 -3.52 2.73 -12.55
CA PHE A 524 -2.89 1.79 -11.63
C PHE A 524 -3.18 0.33 -12.07
N ASP A 525 -4.44 -0.02 -12.34
CA ASP A 525 -4.80 -1.34 -12.88
C ASP A 525 -4.06 -1.66 -14.19
N GLU A 526 -4.00 -0.70 -15.12
CA GLU A 526 -3.29 -0.85 -16.39
C GLU A 526 -1.79 -1.15 -16.21
N GLN A 527 -1.15 -0.47 -15.26
CA GLN A 527 0.28 -0.62 -14.95
C GLN A 527 0.57 -1.96 -14.26
N VAL A 528 -0.25 -2.39 -13.31
CA VAL A 528 -0.07 -3.68 -12.63
C VAL A 528 -0.24 -4.84 -13.62
N ASN A 529 -1.27 -4.78 -14.47
CA ASN A 529 -1.49 -5.76 -15.52
C ASN A 529 -0.38 -5.73 -16.59
N HIS A 530 0.18 -4.55 -16.89
CA HIS A 530 1.35 -4.43 -17.77
C HIS A 530 2.58 -5.17 -17.22
N ILE A 531 2.85 -5.05 -15.91
CA ILE A 531 3.95 -5.77 -15.26
C ILE A 531 3.75 -7.28 -15.39
N MET A 532 2.55 -7.77 -15.03
CA MET A 532 2.24 -9.20 -15.08
C MET A 532 2.42 -9.81 -16.47
N ASN A 533 2.09 -9.06 -17.52
CA ASN A 533 2.21 -9.54 -18.89
C ASN A 533 3.63 -9.44 -19.46
N ASN A 534 4.57 -8.80 -18.75
CA ASN A 534 5.91 -8.48 -19.23
C ASN A 534 6.99 -8.71 -18.16
N TYR A 535 6.84 -9.73 -17.33
CA TYR A 535 7.85 -10.09 -16.34
C TYR A 535 9.24 -10.28 -16.96
N SER A 536 10.26 -9.72 -16.30
CA SER A 536 11.64 -9.81 -16.76
C SER A 536 12.21 -11.21 -16.56
N THR A 537 13.18 -11.58 -17.39
CA THR A 537 14.04 -12.74 -17.17
C THR A 537 15.22 -12.43 -16.24
N ALA A 538 15.52 -11.15 -15.99
CA ALA A 538 16.52 -10.73 -15.01
C ALA A 538 15.93 -10.83 -13.60
N THR A 539 16.54 -11.65 -12.76
CA THR A 539 16.03 -12.02 -11.44
C THR A 539 15.72 -10.83 -10.52
N ASN A 540 16.64 -9.87 -10.41
CA ASN A 540 16.43 -8.67 -9.58
C ASN A 540 15.25 -7.80 -10.07
N HIS A 541 15.07 -7.68 -11.39
CA HIS A 541 13.93 -6.97 -11.97
C HIS A 541 12.63 -7.74 -11.73
N LEU A 542 12.66 -9.06 -11.90
CA LEU A 542 11.52 -9.95 -11.69
C LEU A 542 10.99 -9.87 -10.25
N ILE A 543 11.88 -9.85 -9.25
CA ILE A 543 11.49 -9.74 -7.84
C ILE A 543 10.81 -8.38 -7.57
N THR A 544 11.40 -7.27 -8.05
CA THR A 544 10.80 -5.93 -7.89
C THR A 544 9.42 -5.85 -8.55
N GLN A 545 9.27 -6.44 -9.73
CA GLN A 545 8.00 -6.54 -10.45
C GLN A 545 6.96 -7.36 -9.67
N ALA A 546 7.36 -8.52 -9.15
CA ALA A 546 6.48 -9.37 -8.36
C ALA A 546 6.06 -8.70 -7.04
N GLN A 547 6.98 -7.97 -6.39
CA GLN A 547 6.69 -7.16 -5.21
C GLN A 547 5.62 -6.10 -5.53
N ALA A 548 5.76 -5.36 -6.64
CA ALA A 548 4.77 -4.36 -7.05
C ALA A 548 3.38 -4.98 -7.27
N VAL A 549 3.30 -6.14 -7.92
CA VAL A 549 2.05 -6.88 -8.14
C VAL A 549 1.47 -7.38 -6.82
N THR A 550 2.29 -7.87 -5.89
CA THR A 550 1.85 -8.24 -4.54
C THR A 550 1.29 -7.03 -3.79
N PHE A 551 1.98 -5.89 -3.81
CA PHE A 551 1.52 -4.68 -3.14
C PHE A 551 0.15 -4.25 -3.67
N ALA A 552 0.01 -4.19 -5.01
CA ALA A 552 -1.26 -3.85 -5.64
C ALA A 552 -2.41 -4.78 -5.20
N GLY A 553 -2.18 -6.10 -5.23
CA GLY A 553 -3.19 -7.08 -4.84
C GLY A 553 -3.60 -7.05 -3.36
N MET A 554 -2.71 -6.59 -2.47
CA MET A 554 -2.96 -6.52 -1.03
C MET A 554 -3.54 -5.17 -0.59
N LEU A 555 -3.15 -4.07 -1.25
CA LEU A 555 -3.47 -2.71 -0.84
C LEU A 555 -4.72 -2.13 -1.53
N PHE A 556 -5.12 -2.71 -2.67
CA PHE A 556 -6.32 -2.31 -3.43
C PHE A 556 -7.26 -3.50 -3.69
N PRO A 557 -7.69 -4.23 -2.65
CA PRO A 557 -8.50 -5.45 -2.79
C PRO A 557 -9.86 -5.24 -3.46
N GLU A 558 -10.33 -4.01 -3.54
CA GLU A 558 -11.56 -3.58 -4.20
C GLU A 558 -11.49 -3.55 -5.73
N LEU A 559 -10.30 -3.64 -6.34
CA LEU A 559 -10.16 -3.80 -7.77
C LEU A 559 -10.41 -5.26 -8.17
N LYS A 560 -11.17 -5.52 -9.24
CA LYS A 560 -11.50 -6.88 -9.70
C LYS A 560 -10.24 -7.71 -9.96
N ASN A 561 -9.21 -7.11 -10.55
CA ASN A 561 -7.97 -7.79 -10.88
C ASN A 561 -7.08 -8.05 -9.65
N ALA A 562 -7.33 -7.40 -8.50
CA ALA A 562 -6.58 -7.63 -7.27
C ALA A 562 -6.63 -9.10 -6.82
N ALA A 563 -7.73 -9.81 -7.12
CA ALA A 563 -7.86 -11.23 -6.87
C ALA A 563 -6.81 -12.08 -7.63
N THR A 564 -6.45 -11.67 -8.83
CA THR A 564 -5.39 -12.29 -9.63
C THR A 564 -4.03 -11.85 -9.11
N TRP A 565 -3.83 -10.55 -8.89
CA TRP A 565 -2.55 -9.98 -8.44
C TRP A 565 -2.07 -10.57 -7.10
N ARG A 566 -3.00 -10.72 -6.14
CA ARG A 566 -2.70 -11.25 -4.79
C ARG A 566 -2.21 -12.69 -4.79
N THR A 567 -2.37 -13.44 -5.89
CA THR A 567 -1.80 -14.79 -6.03
C THR A 567 -0.61 -14.81 -6.98
N ASN A 568 -0.63 -14.00 -8.04
CA ASN A 568 0.42 -13.97 -9.05
C ASN A 568 1.77 -13.48 -8.51
N GLY A 569 1.79 -12.29 -7.89
CA GLY A 569 3.01 -11.71 -7.31
C GLY A 569 3.65 -12.63 -6.27
N PRO A 570 2.91 -13.08 -5.23
CA PRO A 570 3.43 -14.03 -4.25
C PRO A 570 3.90 -15.36 -4.84
N GLY A 571 3.22 -15.86 -5.88
CA GLY A 571 3.64 -17.06 -6.62
C GLY A 571 5.00 -16.88 -7.31
N VAL A 572 5.27 -15.72 -7.92
CA VAL A 572 6.58 -15.41 -8.50
C VAL A 572 7.65 -15.31 -7.43
N LEU A 573 7.38 -14.58 -6.33
CA LEU A 573 8.32 -14.46 -5.20
C LEU A 573 8.66 -15.83 -4.60
N GLY A 574 7.68 -16.73 -4.46
CA GLY A 574 7.91 -18.09 -3.96
C GLY A 574 8.70 -19.01 -4.89
N ARG A 575 8.66 -18.77 -6.21
CA ARG A 575 9.60 -19.44 -7.13
C ARG A 575 11.00 -18.88 -6.97
N GLN A 576 11.14 -17.54 -6.93
CA GLN A 576 12.44 -16.87 -6.84
C GLN A 576 13.17 -17.17 -5.53
N ILE A 577 12.47 -17.28 -4.40
CA ILE A 577 13.10 -17.68 -3.13
C ILE A 577 13.69 -19.11 -3.22
N THR A 578 12.99 -20.03 -3.88
CA THR A 578 13.45 -21.42 -4.08
C THR A 578 14.59 -21.51 -5.10
N GLU A 579 14.58 -20.66 -6.13
CA GLU A 579 15.62 -20.61 -7.16
C GLU A 579 16.93 -20.02 -6.63
N GLN A 580 16.87 -18.99 -5.78
CA GLN A 580 18.04 -18.24 -5.31
C GLN A 580 18.63 -18.70 -3.98
N TYR A 581 17.87 -19.43 -3.16
CA TYR A 581 18.31 -19.86 -1.84
C TYR A 581 18.37 -21.38 -1.75
N PHE A 582 19.28 -21.86 -0.89
CA PHE A 582 19.32 -23.25 -0.48
C PHE A 582 18.24 -23.57 0.55
N ASP A 583 17.96 -24.86 0.72
CA ASP A 583 17.01 -25.35 1.73
C ASP A 583 17.48 -25.04 3.16
N ASP A 584 18.78 -24.83 3.38
CA ASP A 584 19.36 -24.38 4.65
C ASP A 584 19.24 -22.86 4.90
N GLY A 585 18.73 -22.10 3.93
CA GLY A 585 18.45 -20.66 4.01
C GLY A 585 19.52 -19.75 3.45
N TRP A 586 20.70 -20.24 3.06
CA TRP A 586 21.73 -19.40 2.48
C TRP A 586 21.42 -18.97 1.04
N LEU A 587 21.88 -17.78 0.68
CA LEU A 587 21.84 -17.32 -0.71
C LEU A 587 22.85 -18.14 -1.53
N LYS A 588 22.45 -18.64 -2.71
CA LYS A 588 23.30 -19.48 -3.55
C LYS A 588 24.54 -18.76 -4.09
N ASP A 589 24.52 -17.44 -4.18
CA ASP A 589 25.70 -16.61 -4.50
C ASP A 589 26.84 -16.76 -3.46
N GLY A 590 26.46 -17.12 -2.22
CA GLY A 590 27.38 -17.37 -1.12
C GLY A 590 28.05 -16.12 -0.54
N ASP A 591 27.72 -14.91 -1.01
CA ASP A 591 28.19 -13.68 -0.38
C ASP A 591 27.23 -13.20 0.72
N PHE A 592 27.79 -12.85 1.89
CA PHE A 592 26.97 -12.45 3.04
C PHE A 592 26.38 -11.04 2.90
N SER A 593 27.06 -10.11 2.22
CA SER A 593 26.49 -8.78 1.94
C SER A 593 25.30 -8.86 1.00
N TYR A 594 25.39 -9.65 -0.05
CA TYR A 594 24.28 -9.87 -0.98
C TYR A 594 23.15 -10.68 -0.32
N HIS A 595 23.47 -11.63 0.56
CA HIS A 595 22.48 -12.33 1.37
C HIS A 595 21.65 -11.36 2.22
N ILE A 596 22.29 -10.50 3.04
CA ILE A 596 21.55 -9.53 3.87
C ILE A 596 20.71 -8.58 3.01
N SER A 597 21.29 -8.09 1.90
CA SER A 597 20.63 -7.10 1.04
C SER A 597 19.37 -7.67 0.37
N SER A 598 19.45 -8.89 -0.16
CA SER A 598 18.35 -9.51 -0.91
C SER A 598 17.21 -10.02 -0.02
N ILE A 599 17.39 -10.17 1.30
CA ILE A 599 16.28 -10.47 2.22
C ILE A 599 15.20 -9.38 2.12
N GLU A 600 15.57 -8.10 1.97
CA GLU A 600 14.60 -6.99 1.91
C GLU A 600 13.65 -7.10 0.71
N ASP A 601 14.16 -7.61 -0.42
CA ASP A 601 13.40 -7.78 -1.67
C ASP A 601 12.20 -8.74 -1.47
N PHE A 602 12.31 -9.68 -0.52
CA PHE A 602 11.24 -10.61 -0.15
C PHE A 602 10.46 -10.16 1.10
N ARG A 603 11.16 -9.60 2.09
CA ARG A 603 10.61 -9.19 3.40
C ARG A 603 9.46 -8.20 3.27
N SER A 604 9.62 -7.21 2.40
CA SER A 604 8.66 -6.11 2.23
C SER A 604 7.28 -6.60 1.79
N ALA A 605 7.23 -7.54 0.83
CA ALA A 605 6.00 -8.16 0.33
C ALA A 605 5.29 -9.00 1.39
N LEU A 606 6.05 -9.77 2.19
CA LEU A 606 5.48 -10.54 3.29
C LEU A 606 4.90 -9.63 4.39
N LEU A 607 5.61 -8.55 4.74
CA LEU A 607 5.12 -7.62 5.76
C LEU A 607 3.81 -6.96 5.33
N VAL A 608 3.72 -6.49 4.07
CA VAL A 608 2.47 -5.96 3.51
C VAL A 608 1.36 -7.00 3.61
N ALA A 609 1.64 -8.25 3.24
CA ALA A 609 0.65 -9.32 3.30
C ALA A 609 0.19 -9.61 4.73
N GLN A 610 1.11 -9.74 5.70
CA GLN A 610 0.77 -9.98 7.11
C GLN A 610 -0.10 -8.89 7.70
N LEU A 611 0.22 -7.62 7.42
CA LEU A 611 -0.57 -6.48 7.90
C LEU A 611 -1.97 -6.39 7.27
N ASN A 612 -2.20 -7.12 6.17
CA ASN A 612 -3.46 -7.15 5.43
C ASN A 612 -4.10 -8.55 5.41
N ASN A 613 -3.73 -9.44 6.34
CA ASN A 613 -4.24 -10.82 6.44
C ASN A 613 -4.08 -11.65 5.14
N GLY A 614 -3.08 -11.34 4.32
CA GLY A 614 -2.80 -11.93 3.01
C GLY A 614 -1.67 -12.95 2.99
N GLU A 615 -1.10 -13.32 4.14
CA GLU A 615 0.02 -14.28 4.21
C GLU A 615 -0.32 -15.62 3.51
N SER A 616 -1.58 -16.07 3.61
CA SER A 616 -2.03 -17.34 3.01
C SER A 616 -1.97 -17.39 1.47
N TYR A 617 -1.75 -16.25 0.79
CA TYR A 617 -1.58 -16.23 -0.66
C TYR A 617 -0.15 -16.56 -1.11
N PHE A 618 0.81 -16.54 -0.18
CA PHE A 618 2.16 -17.01 -0.46
C PHE A 618 2.20 -18.55 -0.47
N PRO A 619 3.13 -19.17 -1.23
CA PRO A 619 3.41 -20.59 -1.10
C PRO A 619 3.76 -20.97 0.34
N SER A 620 3.37 -22.17 0.77
CA SER A 620 3.48 -22.60 2.17
C SER A 620 4.90 -22.66 2.72
N ASN A 621 5.92 -22.74 1.85
CA ASN A 621 7.33 -22.71 2.23
C ASN A 621 7.90 -21.29 2.36
N TYR A 622 7.20 -20.24 1.90
CA TYR A 622 7.78 -18.90 1.82
C TYR A 622 8.23 -18.34 3.17
N VAL A 623 7.33 -18.39 4.17
CA VAL A 623 7.60 -17.88 5.52
C VAL A 623 8.73 -18.66 6.19
N SER A 624 8.75 -19.99 6.05
CA SER A 624 9.81 -20.82 6.62
C SER A 624 11.15 -20.65 5.93
N SER A 625 11.18 -20.42 4.61
CA SER A 625 12.40 -20.03 3.88
C SER A 625 12.93 -18.67 4.37
N MET A 626 12.06 -17.67 4.50
CA MET A 626 12.45 -16.35 5.04
C MET A 626 13.02 -16.45 6.46
N GLN A 627 12.44 -17.30 7.31
CA GLN A 627 12.98 -17.50 8.66
C GLN A 627 14.39 -18.10 8.62
N LYS A 628 14.64 -19.08 7.76
CA LYS A 628 15.99 -19.66 7.59
C LYS A 628 17.01 -18.65 7.05
N MET A 629 16.60 -17.77 6.14
CA MET A 629 17.43 -16.66 5.65
C MET A 629 17.83 -15.73 6.80
N VAL A 630 16.87 -15.36 7.66
CA VAL A 630 17.15 -14.54 8.84
C VAL A 630 18.06 -15.28 9.84
N ASP A 631 17.89 -16.59 10.01
CA ASP A 631 18.75 -17.40 10.87
C ASP A 631 20.21 -17.37 10.38
N VAL A 632 20.46 -17.36 9.06
CA VAL A 632 21.80 -17.20 8.50
C VAL A 632 22.42 -15.89 8.96
N VAL A 633 21.68 -14.78 8.87
CA VAL A 633 22.16 -13.47 9.33
C VAL A 633 22.53 -13.50 10.81
N MET A 634 21.64 -14.03 11.66
CA MET A 634 21.93 -14.17 13.09
C MET A 634 23.20 -14.99 13.34
N ASN A 635 23.33 -16.13 12.68
CA ASN A 635 24.44 -17.07 12.88
C ASN A 635 25.77 -16.60 12.27
N MET A 636 25.80 -15.57 11.44
CA MET A 636 27.04 -15.02 10.86
C MET A 636 27.55 -13.79 11.60
N ILE A 637 26.70 -13.10 12.37
CA ILE A 637 27.09 -11.90 13.12
C ILE A 637 27.99 -12.28 14.30
N TYR A 638 29.13 -11.58 14.43
CA TYR A 638 30.00 -11.63 15.61
C TYR A 638 29.36 -10.88 16.80
N PRO A 639 29.71 -11.21 18.06
CA PRO A 639 29.08 -10.59 19.23
C PRO A 639 29.17 -9.06 19.37
N ASN A 640 30.10 -8.41 18.66
CA ASN A 640 30.23 -6.95 18.58
C ASN A 640 29.48 -6.34 17.37
N TYR A 641 28.61 -7.10 16.70
CA TYR A 641 27.92 -6.70 15.48
C TYR A 641 28.85 -6.29 14.34
N THR A 642 29.99 -6.97 14.21
CA THR A 642 30.73 -7.03 12.94
C THR A 642 30.40 -8.34 12.22
N VAL A 643 30.79 -8.47 10.96
CA VAL A 643 30.53 -9.64 10.13
C VAL A 643 31.82 -10.16 9.51
N PRO A 644 31.90 -11.45 9.12
CA PRO A 644 33.01 -11.97 8.35
C PRO A 644 33.19 -11.20 7.05
N ASN A 645 34.43 -10.99 6.63
CA ASN A 645 34.79 -10.23 5.43
C ASN A 645 35.11 -11.16 4.24
N MET A 646 34.58 -12.39 4.25
CA MET A 646 34.85 -13.40 3.23
C MET A 646 34.11 -13.12 1.92
N ALA A 647 34.64 -13.65 0.81
CA ALA A 647 34.13 -13.38 -0.53
C ALA A 647 34.05 -11.86 -0.82
N ASP A 648 32.94 -11.39 -1.37
CA ASP A 648 32.79 -9.98 -1.76
C ASP A 648 32.14 -9.14 -0.66
N THR A 649 32.19 -9.65 0.57
CA THR A 649 31.55 -9.00 1.69
C THR A 649 32.33 -7.77 2.08
N ARG A 650 31.61 -6.67 2.23
CA ARG A 650 32.17 -5.35 2.58
C ARG A 650 31.86 -5.09 4.04
N ALA A 651 32.58 -5.77 4.95
CA ALA A 651 32.20 -5.81 6.37
C ALA A 651 31.96 -4.43 6.99
N SER A 652 32.71 -3.39 6.57
CA SER A 652 32.54 -2.02 7.06
C SER A 652 31.20 -1.36 6.67
N SER A 653 30.51 -1.88 5.64
CA SER A 653 29.18 -1.40 5.23
C SER A 653 28.08 -1.85 6.20
N TRP A 654 28.34 -2.91 6.98
CA TRP A 654 27.41 -3.53 7.91
C TRP A 654 27.73 -3.11 9.35
N THR A 655 27.57 -1.82 9.63
CA THR A 655 27.74 -1.30 10.99
C THR A 655 26.73 -1.91 11.96
N GLU A 656 27.02 -1.86 13.26
CA GLU A 656 26.10 -2.31 14.32
C GLU A 656 24.69 -1.71 14.16
N SER A 657 24.61 -0.41 13.86
CA SER A 657 23.33 0.28 13.66
C SER A 657 22.53 -0.29 12.47
N VAL A 658 23.21 -0.61 11.37
CA VAL A 658 22.58 -1.18 10.16
C VAL A 658 22.10 -2.60 10.43
N LEU A 659 22.93 -3.43 11.06
CA LEU A 659 22.57 -4.81 11.40
C LEU A 659 21.43 -4.85 12.41
N LYS A 660 21.47 -4.05 13.48
CA LYS A 660 20.37 -3.97 14.45
C LYS A 660 19.07 -3.48 13.83
N ARG A 661 19.13 -2.51 12.92
CA ARG A 661 17.94 -2.09 12.14
C ARG A 661 17.39 -3.25 11.33
N ASN A 662 18.23 -3.99 10.61
CA ASN A 662 17.80 -5.13 9.81
C ASN A 662 17.20 -6.24 10.69
N LEU A 663 17.84 -6.60 11.80
CA LEU A 663 17.32 -7.56 12.77
C LEU A 663 15.99 -7.12 13.38
N THR A 664 15.81 -5.82 13.65
CA THR A 664 14.53 -5.26 14.11
C THR A 664 13.44 -5.40 13.03
N ASN A 665 13.78 -5.15 11.76
CA ASN A 665 12.86 -5.35 10.64
C ASN A 665 12.48 -6.83 10.46
N TYR A 666 13.42 -7.75 10.72
CA TYR A 666 13.15 -9.19 10.70
C TYR A 666 12.28 -9.62 11.89
N LEU A 667 12.53 -9.06 13.09
CA LEU A 667 11.70 -9.30 14.27
C LEU A 667 10.25 -8.85 14.05
N ALA A 668 10.03 -7.80 13.27
CA ALA A 668 8.68 -7.36 12.91
C ALA A 668 7.89 -8.40 12.08
N LEU A 669 8.57 -9.26 11.31
CA LEU A 669 7.95 -10.41 10.65
C LEU A 669 7.76 -11.62 11.58
N PHE A 670 8.68 -11.79 12.53
CA PHE A 670 8.75 -12.96 13.40
C PHE A 670 8.75 -12.55 14.89
N PRO A 671 7.70 -11.89 15.39
CA PRO A 671 7.70 -11.26 16.72
C PRO A 671 7.87 -12.26 17.87
N ASP A 672 7.52 -13.53 17.65
CA ASP A 672 7.64 -14.61 18.66
C ASP A 672 9.04 -15.24 18.71
N ASN A 673 9.97 -14.84 17.83
CA ASN A 673 11.33 -15.38 17.82
C ASN A 673 12.20 -14.71 18.91
N ALA A 674 12.28 -15.34 20.08
CA ALA A 674 13.03 -14.84 21.23
C ALA A 674 14.55 -14.71 20.98
N GLU A 675 15.14 -15.56 20.13
CA GLU A 675 16.57 -15.47 19.78
C GLU A 675 16.84 -14.26 18.86
N LEU A 676 15.96 -14.02 17.89
CA LEU A 676 16.01 -12.83 17.05
C LEU A 676 15.77 -11.55 17.85
N ALA A 677 14.85 -11.57 18.82
CA ALA A 677 14.64 -10.44 19.72
C ALA A 677 15.89 -10.10 20.54
N TRP A 678 16.63 -11.12 20.99
CA TRP A 678 17.91 -10.94 21.67
C TRP A 678 18.95 -10.30 20.76
N MET A 679 19.07 -10.78 19.52
CA MET A 679 19.98 -10.21 18.52
C MET A 679 19.57 -8.79 18.09
N ALA A 680 18.28 -8.49 17.94
CA ALA A 680 17.83 -7.15 17.55
C ALA A 680 18.10 -6.10 18.65
N THR A 681 18.03 -6.52 19.92
CA THR A 681 18.06 -5.61 21.08
C THR A 681 19.38 -5.59 21.85
N GLY A 682 20.44 -6.23 21.33
CA GLY A 682 21.72 -6.32 22.04
C GLY A 682 21.64 -7.09 23.36
N GLY A 683 20.73 -8.07 23.43
CA GLY A 683 20.51 -8.94 24.58
C GLY A 683 19.64 -8.38 25.70
N THR A 684 18.97 -7.24 25.49
CA THR A 684 18.08 -6.65 26.50
C THR A 684 16.70 -7.29 26.55
N GLN A 685 16.26 -7.95 25.48
CA GLN A 685 15.01 -8.72 25.40
C GLN A 685 15.26 -10.10 24.79
N GLY A 686 14.29 -11.01 24.89
CA GLY A 686 14.41 -12.36 24.32
C GLY A 686 15.41 -13.26 25.05
N THR A 687 15.97 -14.24 24.35
CA THR A 687 16.91 -15.22 24.90
C THR A 687 18.13 -15.36 24.00
N ALA A 688 19.33 -15.44 24.58
CA ALA A 688 20.54 -15.69 23.80
C ALA A 688 20.41 -17.00 23.01
N PRO A 689 20.83 -17.05 21.73
CA PRO A 689 20.67 -18.26 20.95
C PRO A 689 21.42 -19.46 21.57
N ALA A 690 20.80 -20.64 21.52
CA ALA A 690 21.41 -21.84 22.11
C ALA A 690 22.47 -22.49 21.22
N THR A 691 22.42 -22.23 19.91
CA THR A 691 23.27 -22.90 18.91
C THR A 691 24.71 -22.41 19.02
N ARG A 692 25.65 -23.36 19.20
CA ARG A 692 27.09 -23.10 19.25
C ARG A 692 27.81 -23.47 17.96
N VAL A 693 27.57 -24.68 17.47
CA VAL A 693 28.05 -25.12 16.16
C VAL A 693 26.89 -25.08 15.18
N LYS A 694 27.01 -24.28 14.12
CA LYS A 694 26.03 -24.19 13.04
C LYS A 694 26.71 -24.50 11.72
N CYS A 695 26.14 -25.44 10.97
CA CYS A 695 26.64 -25.85 9.67
C CYS A 695 25.58 -25.59 8.60
N TYR A 696 25.91 -24.76 7.62
CA TYR A 696 25.15 -24.54 6.40
C TYR A 696 25.86 -25.26 5.27
N ALA A 697 25.64 -26.57 5.18
CA ALA A 697 26.41 -27.44 4.32
C ALA A 697 26.13 -27.23 2.83
N ASP A 698 24.95 -26.71 2.47
CA ASP A 698 24.57 -26.49 1.07
C ASP A 698 25.35 -25.30 0.48
N CYS A 699 25.54 -24.23 1.27
CA CYS A 699 26.37 -23.09 0.88
C CYS A 699 27.86 -23.30 1.22
N GLY A 700 28.14 -24.11 2.23
CA GLY A 700 29.49 -24.39 2.71
C GLY A 700 30.01 -23.36 3.72
N TYR A 701 29.15 -22.84 4.60
CA TYR A 701 29.53 -21.96 5.71
C TYR A 701 29.33 -22.66 7.06
N TYR A 702 30.30 -22.50 7.97
CA TYR A 702 30.30 -23.19 9.25
C TYR A 702 30.77 -22.27 10.36
N MET A 703 30.05 -22.24 11.46
CA MET A 703 30.36 -21.41 12.62
C MET A 703 30.54 -22.29 13.83
N MET A 704 31.67 -22.12 14.51
CA MET A 704 31.97 -22.78 15.77
C MET A 704 32.20 -21.69 16.82
N ARG A 705 31.29 -21.57 17.80
CA ARG A 705 31.40 -20.53 18.85
C ARG A 705 31.21 -21.10 20.26
N THR A 706 31.73 -20.40 21.25
CA THR A 706 31.54 -20.74 22.68
C THR A 706 30.26 -20.13 23.27
N GLY A 707 29.73 -19.09 22.63
CA GLY A 707 28.56 -18.36 23.06
C GLY A 707 28.36 -17.10 22.21
N TRP A 708 27.56 -16.17 22.69
CA TRP A 708 27.05 -15.03 21.91
C TRP A 708 27.44 -13.66 22.47
N THR A 709 28.29 -13.62 23.49
CA THR A 709 28.65 -12.39 24.20
C THR A 709 30.05 -11.90 23.82
N MET A 710 30.39 -10.69 24.27
CA MET A 710 31.73 -10.12 24.11
C MET A 710 32.87 -10.92 24.77
N GLN A 711 32.55 -11.96 25.55
CA GLN A 711 33.54 -12.83 26.18
C GLN A 711 33.80 -14.14 25.42
N ASP A 712 33.01 -14.38 24.38
CA ASP A 712 33.03 -15.63 23.62
C ASP A 712 34.05 -15.62 22.48
N LEU A 713 34.23 -16.79 21.89
CA LEU A 713 35.04 -17.02 20.70
C LEU A 713 34.11 -17.47 19.59
N MET A 714 34.42 -17.10 18.36
CA MET A 714 33.70 -17.54 17.18
C MET A 714 34.66 -17.68 16.00
N MET A 715 34.75 -18.89 15.47
CA MET A 715 35.39 -19.15 14.18
C MET A 715 34.31 -19.31 13.12
N VAL A 716 34.50 -18.64 11.98
CA VAL A 716 33.70 -18.82 10.77
C VAL A 716 34.59 -19.48 9.73
N LEU A 717 34.12 -20.56 9.12
CA LEU A 717 34.82 -21.32 8.10
C LEU A 717 33.98 -21.36 6.82
N GLN A 718 34.69 -21.43 5.70
CA GLN A 718 34.09 -21.53 4.38
C GLN A 718 34.71 -22.69 3.60
N ASN A 719 33.89 -23.60 3.10
CA ASN A 719 34.28 -24.69 2.20
C ASN A 719 33.10 -25.02 1.28
N ARG A 720 32.97 -24.27 0.19
CA ARG A 720 31.79 -24.23 -0.68
C ARG A 720 31.75 -25.40 -1.65
N PRO A 721 30.61 -26.10 -1.78
CA PRO A 721 30.39 -27.09 -2.84
C PRO A 721 30.25 -26.42 -4.22
N ASP A 722 30.17 -27.24 -5.26
CA ASP A 722 29.73 -26.75 -6.58
C ASP A 722 28.22 -26.63 -6.60
N VAL A 723 27.74 -25.61 -7.31
CA VAL A 723 26.33 -25.26 -7.41
C VAL A 723 25.95 -25.08 -8.87
N ASP A 724 24.67 -25.19 -9.18
CA ASP A 724 24.13 -25.10 -10.55
C ASP A 724 23.86 -23.67 -11.02
N VAL A 725 24.32 -22.67 -10.25
CA VAL A 725 24.17 -21.23 -10.55
C VAL A 725 25.54 -20.55 -10.65
N ASP A 726 25.60 -19.45 -11.41
CA ASP A 726 26.80 -18.64 -11.48
C ASP A 726 27.08 -17.97 -10.12
N GLN A 727 28.35 -18.00 -9.69
CA GLN A 727 28.81 -17.48 -8.39
C GLN A 727 29.98 -16.53 -8.58
N TRP A 728 29.77 -15.42 -9.30
CA TRP A 728 30.83 -14.44 -9.59
C TRP A 728 31.53 -13.90 -8.32
N HIS A 729 30.79 -13.76 -7.22
CA HIS A 729 31.32 -13.27 -5.95
C HIS A 729 32.12 -14.33 -5.17
N ARG A 730 32.10 -15.60 -5.59
CA ARG A 730 32.93 -16.65 -4.99
C ARG A 730 34.40 -16.41 -5.32
N GLN A 731 35.25 -16.61 -4.32
CA GLN A 731 36.71 -16.53 -4.46
C GLN A 731 37.32 -17.94 -4.37
N SER A 732 38.62 -18.04 -4.64
CA SER A 732 39.37 -19.30 -4.51
C SER A 732 39.80 -19.52 -3.06
N ASP A 733 38.85 -19.68 -2.15
CA ASP A 733 39.07 -19.55 -0.70
C ASP A 733 38.61 -20.77 0.12
N ASN A 734 38.34 -21.91 -0.52
CA ASN A 734 37.90 -23.11 0.18
C ASN A 734 38.85 -23.52 1.33
N ASN A 735 38.23 -23.93 2.43
CA ASN A 735 38.81 -24.16 3.76
C ASN A 735 39.32 -22.92 4.50
N THR A 736 39.19 -21.68 3.99
CA THR A 736 39.55 -20.49 4.78
C THR A 736 38.73 -20.36 6.06
N PHE A 737 39.24 -19.56 6.99
CA PHE A 737 38.56 -19.20 8.22
C PHE A 737 38.86 -17.76 8.66
N GLU A 738 37.93 -17.20 9.43
CA GLU A 738 38.16 -16.06 10.30
C GLU A 738 37.99 -16.49 11.77
N LEU A 739 38.72 -15.85 12.68
CA LEU A 739 38.64 -16.13 14.11
C LEU A 739 38.46 -14.83 14.90
N TRP A 740 37.27 -14.68 15.47
CA TRP A 740 36.93 -13.61 16.38
C TRP A 740 37.03 -14.08 17.83
N VAL A 741 37.71 -13.28 18.65
CA VAL A 741 37.92 -13.55 20.07
C VAL A 741 37.76 -12.25 20.84
N LYS A 742 36.77 -12.21 21.74
CA LYS A 742 36.60 -11.14 22.73
C LYS A 742 36.71 -9.72 22.18
N GLY A 743 36.08 -9.45 21.04
CA GLY A 743 36.05 -8.12 20.41
C GLY A 743 37.09 -7.87 19.32
N ARG A 744 38.02 -8.80 19.07
CA ARG A 744 39.03 -8.68 18.02
C ARG A 744 38.94 -9.85 17.04
N ASN A 745 38.95 -9.56 15.75
CA ASN A 745 39.16 -10.56 14.71
C ASN A 745 40.68 -10.72 14.51
N PHE A 746 41.21 -11.90 14.83
CA PHE A 746 42.65 -12.19 14.74
C PHE A 746 43.09 -12.66 13.35
N PHE A 747 42.13 -13.08 12.53
CA PHE A 747 42.34 -13.56 11.18
C PHE A 747 41.25 -12.99 10.27
N PRO A 748 41.13 -11.67 10.11
CA PRO A 748 40.15 -11.12 9.17
C PRO A 748 40.48 -11.59 7.75
N ASP A 749 39.48 -11.91 6.94
CA ASP A 749 39.71 -12.23 5.54
C ASP A 749 40.24 -10.99 4.81
N SER A 750 41.01 -11.20 3.75
CA SER A 750 41.55 -10.11 2.95
C SER A 750 40.42 -9.24 2.36
N GLY A 751 39.29 -9.84 1.99
CA GLY A 751 38.11 -9.14 1.49
C GLY A 751 37.96 -9.14 -0.02
N ALA A 752 37.07 -8.29 -0.52
CA ALA A 752 36.74 -8.22 -1.95
C ALA A 752 37.83 -7.56 -2.81
N GLY A 753 38.57 -6.60 -2.24
CA GLY A 753 39.52 -5.76 -2.94
C GLY A 753 38.85 -4.80 -3.92
N ALA A 754 38.46 -5.28 -5.10
CA ALA A 754 37.83 -4.48 -6.15
C ALA A 754 36.80 -5.30 -6.93
N TYR A 755 35.90 -4.62 -7.65
CA TYR A 755 35.04 -5.26 -8.65
C TYR A 755 35.69 -5.25 -10.05
N GLN A 756 35.09 -5.99 -10.97
CA GLN A 756 35.52 -5.99 -12.37
C GLN A 756 35.48 -4.56 -12.95
N GLY A 757 36.56 -4.19 -13.61
CA GLY A 757 36.68 -2.88 -14.24
C GLY A 757 37.86 -2.83 -15.20
N ASP A 758 38.72 -1.82 -15.04
CA ASP A 758 39.92 -1.67 -15.84
C ASP A 758 41.05 -2.62 -15.40
N ALA A 759 42.21 -2.51 -16.06
CA ALA A 759 43.35 -3.37 -15.76
C ALA A 759 43.85 -3.24 -14.31
N ALA A 760 43.73 -2.06 -13.69
CA ALA A 760 44.18 -1.84 -12.33
C ALA A 760 43.22 -2.46 -11.32
N THR A 761 41.90 -2.24 -11.46
CA THR A 761 40.91 -2.84 -10.57
C THR A 761 40.85 -4.36 -10.74
N ASN A 762 41.02 -4.88 -11.97
CA ASN A 762 41.09 -6.32 -12.21
C ASN A 762 42.33 -6.97 -11.58
N ALA A 763 43.47 -6.27 -11.52
CA ALA A 763 44.66 -6.76 -10.83
C ALA A 763 44.45 -6.83 -9.30
N ILE A 764 43.79 -5.82 -8.72
CA ILE A 764 43.39 -5.84 -7.30
C ILE A 764 42.44 -7.02 -7.06
N ARG A 765 41.39 -7.17 -7.87
CA ARG A 765 40.44 -8.30 -7.78
C ARG A 765 41.14 -9.65 -7.80
N ALA A 766 42.02 -9.87 -8.78
CA ALA A 766 42.75 -11.13 -8.91
C ALA A 766 43.64 -11.43 -7.70
N ARG A 767 44.28 -10.40 -7.11
CA ARG A 767 45.11 -10.55 -5.92
C ARG A 767 44.29 -10.90 -4.67
N TYR A 768 43.14 -10.26 -4.48
CA TYR A 768 42.27 -10.50 -3.32
C TYR A 768 41.55 -11.84 -3.40
N ALA A 769 41.13 -12.29 -4.60
CA ALA A 769 40.45 -13.57 -4.79
C ALA A 769 41.40 -14.79 -4.86
N ALA A 770 42.71 -14.59 -4.71
CA ALA A 770 43.70 -15.66 -4.80
C ALA A 770 43.76 -16.50 -3.52
N THR A 771 43.96 -17.81 -3.63
CA THR A 771 44.00 -18.71 -2.46
C THR A 771 45.08 -18.35 -1.45
N THR A 772 46.19 -17.78 -1.92
CA THR A 772 47.28 -17.28 -1.07
C THR A 772 46.90 -16.05 -0.24
N ALA A 773 45.81 -15.35 -0.57
CA ALA A 773 45.26 -14.24 0.23
C ALA A 773 44.35 -14.72 1.38
N HIS A 774 44.13 -16.03 1.50
CA HIS A 774 43.24 -16.64 2.48
C HIS A 774 43.98 -17.58 3.43
N ASN A 775 43.32 -18.00 4.51
CA ASN A 775 43.92 -18.79 5.58
C ASN A 775 43.80 -20.29 5.29
N THR A 776 44.38 -20.77 4.18
CA THR A 776 44.20 -22.15 3.69
C THR A 776 45.46 -22.71 3.02
N LEU A 777 45.38 -23.96 2.57
CA LEU A 777 46.47 -24.69 1.94
C LEU A 777 46.52 -24.43 0.43
N THR A 778 47.73 -24.26 -0.12
CA THR A 778 47.97 -24.22 -1.57
C THR A 778 48.99 -25.25 -2.04
N LEU A 779 48.95 -25.59 -3.32
CA LEU A 779 50.02 -26.31 -4.04
C LEU A 779 50.70 -25.36 -5.03
N ASP A 780 51.98 -25.10 -4.84
CA ASP A 780 52.80 -24.15 -5.61
C ASP A 780 52.18 -22.73 -5.67
N GLY A 781 51.50 -22.30 -4.60
CA GLY A 781 50.79 -21.02 -4.56
C GLY A 781 49.62 -20.87 -5.54
N LYS A 782 49.15 -21.97 -6.17
CA LYS A 782 48.06 -21.93 -7.16
C LYS A 782 46.69 -21.78 -6.51
N ASN A 783 45.76 -21.19 -7.25
CA ASN A 783 44.38 -21.05 -6.80
C ASN A 783 43.63 -22.39 -6.79
N VAL A 784 42.80 -22.59 -5.77
CA VAL A 784 41.84 -23.69 -5.69
C VAL A 784 40.62 -23.42 -6.58
N THR A 785 40.15 -24.45 -7.28
CA THR A 785 39.04 -24.31 -8.25
C THR A 785 37.96 -25.39 -8.11
N SER A 786 38.04 -26.28 -7.12
CA SER A 786 37.13 -27.43 -6.97
C SER A 786 36.14 -27.27 -5.81
N ALA A 787 35.05 -28.03 -5.83
CA ALA A 787 34.04 -28.11 -4.78
C ALA A 787 34.57 -28.62 -3.43
N GLY A 788 34.24 -27.93 -2.35
CA GLY A 788 34.37 -28.39 -0.98
C GLY A 788 33.19 -29.24 -0.51
N ARG A 789 33.37 -29.96 0.60
CA ARG A 789 32.30 -30.66 1.31
C ARG A 789 32.57 -30.74 2.81
N MET A 790 31.50 -30.82 3.59
CA MET A 790 31.58 -31.23 5.00
C MET A 790 31.60 -32.76 5.08
N LEU A 791 32.55 -33.31 5.84
CA LEU A 791 32.61 -34.74 6.12
C LEU A 791 31.98 -35.09 7.46
N LYS A 792 32.17 -34.23 8.47
CA LYS A 792 31.77 -34.56 9.84
C LYS A 792 31.56 -33.32 10.71
N GLN A 793 30.55 -33.39 11.57
CA GLN A 793 30.41 -32.53 12.74
C GLN A 793 30.05 -33.42 13.95
N GLU A 794 30.76 -33.28 15.05
CA GLU A 794 30.52 -34.06 16.27
C GLU A 794 30.96 -33.29 17.52
N THR A 795 30.31 -33.54 18.66
CA THR A 795 30.80 -33.11 19.98
C THR A 795 31.31 -34.34 20.73
N ARG A 796 32.54 -34.29 21.24
CA ARG A 796 33.15 -35.34 22.04
C ARG A 796 33.46 -34.86 23.45
N SER A 797 33.33 -35.77 24.41
CA SER A 797 33.68 -35.54 25.81
C SER A 797 34.48 -36.70 26.35
N THR A 798 35.56 -36.38 27.05
CA THR A 798 36.35 -37.32 27.85
C THR A 798 36.07 -37.07 29.34
N SER A 799 36.68 -37.86 30.22
CA SER A 799 36.63 -37.60 31.66
C SER A 799 37.32 -36.29 32.09
N SER A 800 38.10 -35.63 31.21
CA SER A 800 38.96 -34.50 31.59
C SER A 800 38.84 -33.25 30.70
N TYR A 801 38.22 -33.36 29.52
CA TYR A 801 37.96 -32.25 28.59
C TYR A 801 36.92 -32.67 27.55
N SER A 802 36.25 -31.71 26.94
CA SER A 802 35.39 -31.86 25.78
C SER A 802 35.93 -31.08 24.58
N TYR A 803 35.46 -31.43 23.39
CA TYR A 803 35.71 -30.65 22.19
C TYR A 803 34.61 -30.84 21.15
N ASP A 804 34.30 -29.78 20.42
CA ASP A 804 33.56 -29.89 19.16
C ASP A 804 34.54 -30.13 18.02
N ILE A 805 34.15 -30.90 17.03
CA ILE A 805 34.92 -31.12 15.81
C ILE A 805 34.09 -30.84 14.56
N LEU A 806 34.71 -30.15 13.60
CA LEU A 806 34.25 -30.00 12.22
C LEU A 806 35.34 -30.51 11.27
N VAL A 807 34.99 -31.39 10.33
CA VAL A 807 35.91 -31.90 9.30
C VAL A 807 35.39 -31.51 7.93
N LEU A 808 36.22 -30.78 7.20
CA LEU A 808 35.98 -30.27 5.87
C LEU A 808 37.00 -30.86 4.90
N GLU A 809 36.60 -31.08 3.66
CA GLU A 809 37.47 -31.64 2.63
C GLU A 809 37.23 -30.95 1.29
N ASN A 810 38.29 -30.76 0.53
CA ASN A 810 38.25 -30.22 -0.82
C ASN A 810 39.35 -30.90 -1.66
N PRO A 811 39.01 -31.54 -2.80
CA PRO A 811 39.99 -32.06 -3.75
C PRO A 811 40.64 -30.90 -4.52
N SER A 812 41.41 -30.08 -3.80
CA SER A 812 41.82 -28.73 -4.22
C SER A 812 42.58 -28.71 -5.55
N TYR A 813 43.37 -29.75 -5.82
CA TYR A 813 44.16 -29.88 -7.03
C TYR A 813 44.11 -31.32 -7.56
N ALA A 814 44.47 -31.48 -8.84
CA ALA A 814 44.65 -32.81 -9.41
C ALA A 814 45.72 -33.58 -8.61
N GLY A 815 45.30 -34.68 -7.97
CA GLY A 815 46.18 -35.51 -7.13
C GLY A 815 46.48 -34.94 -5.74
N LEU A 816 45.85 -33.84 -5.31
CA LEU A 816 45.97 -33.35 -3.93
C LEU A 816 44.61 -32.95 -3.36
N THR A 817 44.20 -33.65 -2.31
CA THR A 817 43.04 -33.32 -1.51
C THR A 817 43.47 -32.66 -0.21
N HIS A 818 42.86 -31.52 0.11
CA HIS A 818 43.02 -30.82 1.37
C HIS A 818 41.87 -31.19 2.31
N ARG A 819 42.19 -31.84 3.42
CA ARG A 819 41.27 -32.06 4.53
C ARG A 819 41.66 -31.18 5.71
N ARG A 820 40.72 -30.37 6.18
CA ARG A 820 40.86 -29.51 7.36
C ARG A 820 39.94 -30.02 8.47
N SER A 821 40.53 -30.32 9.62
CA SER A 821 39.80 -30.69 10.84
C SER A 821 39.99 -29.63 11.90
N VAL A 822 38.91 -29.05 12.37
CA VAL A 822 38.93 -27.99 13.39
C VAL A 822 38.32 -28.52 14.68
N PHE A 823 39.06 -28.40 15.76
CA PHE A 823 38.66 -28.80 17.09
C PHE A 823 38.50 -27.55 17.96
N LEU A 824 37.32 -27.29 18.50
CA LEU A 824 37.10 -26.30 19.57
C LEU A 824 37.20 -27.01 20.92
N VAL A 825 38.30 -26.82 21.63
CA VAL A 825 38.62 -27.60 22.84
C VAL A 825 38.21 -26.82 24.09
N ASN A 826 37.39 -27.45 24.95
CA ASN A 826 36.94 -26.94 26.24
C ASN A 826 36.31 -25.53 26.20
N ASP A 827 35.71 -25.12 25.08
CA ASP A 827 35.25 -23.74 24.85
C ASP A 827 36.34 -22.68 25.10
N LYS A 828 37.60 -22.99 24.77
CA LYS A 828 38.74 -22.13 25.12
C LYS A 828 39.68 -21.81 23.96
N PHE A 829 39.98 -22.78 23.11
CA PHE A 829 40.96 -22.62 22.06
C PHE A 829 40.67 -23.55 20.89
N TYR A 830 41.24 -23.24 19.73
CA TYR A 830 41.08 -24.05 18.52
C TYR A 830 42.37 -24.82 18.22
N VAL A 831 42.22 -26.03 17.70
CA VAL A 831 43.29 -26.78 17.05
C VAL A 831 42.83 -27.09 15.64
N ILE A 832 43.67 -26.78 14.65
CA ILE A 832 43.42 -27.04 13.24
C ILE A 832 44.42 -28.08 12.77
N LEU A 833 43.93 -29.19 12.23
CA LEU A 833 44.71 -30.19 11.51
C LEU A 833 44.45 -30.02 10.01
N ASP A 834 45.49 -29.67 9.26
CA ASP A 834 45.48 -29.59 7.81
C ASP A 834 46.26 -30.76 7.23
N GLU A 835 45.63 -31.51 6.32
CA GLU A 835 46.20 -32.67 5.67
C GLU A 835 46.10 -32.51 4.15
N GLY A 836 47.23 -32.36 3.48
CA GLY A 836 47.34 -32.40 2.02
C GLY A 836 47.78 -33.79 1.57
N TYR A 837 46.85 -34.62 1.11
CA TYR A 837 47.11 -36.03 0.77
C TYR A 837 46.78 -36.34 -0.69
N GLY A 838 47.41 -37.39 -1.24
CA GLY A 838 47.30 -37.77 -2.65
C GLY A 838 48.65 -37.82 -3.35
N SER A 839 48.66 -38.03 -4.66
CA SER A 839 49.87 -38.27 -5.45
C SER A 839 50.60 -37.02 -5.95
N ALA A 840 50.03 -35.82 -5.80
CA ALA A 840 50.64 -34.60 -6.31
C ALA A 840 51.98 -34.30 -5.63
N GLU A 841 52.88 -33.74 -6.42
CA GLU A 841 54.20 -33.29 -6.01
C GLU A 841 54.29 -31.78 -6.12
N GLY A 842 55.15 -31.16 -5.32
CA GLY A 842 55.38 -29.71 -5.32
C GLY A 842 55.41 -29.13 -3.92
N THR A 843 55.41 -27.80 -3.84
CA THR A 843 55.45 -27.11 -2.56
C THR A 843 54.05 -26.97 -2.00
N VAL A 844 53.75 -27.66 -0.91
CA VAL A 844 52.52 -27.47 -0.14
C VAL A 844 52.73 -26.29 0.80
N ASN A 845 51.96 -25.21 0.61
CA ASN A 845 52.02 -24.01 1.45
C ASN A 845 50.79 -23.95 2.36
N LEU A 846 50.98 -23.75 3.67
CA LEU A 846 49.89 -23.38 4.57
C LEU A 846 49.93 -21.88 4.84
N ASN A 847 48.92 -21.14 4.37
CA ASN A 847 48.89 -19.68 4.39
C ASN A 847 48.15 -19.12 5.62
N PHE A 848 48.66 -18.01 6.16
CA PHE A 848 48.04 -17.26 7.25
C PHE A 848 48.14 -15.74 7.00
N ASN A 849 47.03 -15.04 7.22
CA ASN A 849 46.91 -13.59 7.12
C ASN A 849 46.44 -13.06 8.48
N VAL A 850 47.31 -12.29 9.13
CA VAL A 850 47.19 -11.94 10.53
C VAL A 850 46.48 -10.60 10.69
N VAL A 851 45.81 -10.40 11.82
CA VAL A 851 45.27 -9.08 12.23
C VAL A 851 46.29 -7.95 12.09
N GLU A 852 45.79 -6.76 11.80
CA GLU A 852 46.58 -5.54 11.71
C GLU A 852 47.20 -5.21 13.07
N GLY A 853 48.45 -4.75 13.03
CA GLY A 853 49.19 -4.32 14.21
C GLY A 853 50.62 -3.99 13.85
N ASN A 854 51.25 -3.13 14.66
CA ASN A 854 52.66 -2.84 14.49
C ASN A 854 53.56 -4.01 14.96
N ASP A 855 54.86 -3.88 14.76
CA ASP A 855 55.83 -4.94 15.08
C ASP A 855 55.90 -5.36 16.55
N SER A 856 55.45 -4.51 17.47
CA SER A 856 55.36 -4.85 18.90
C SER A 856 54.03 -5.52 19.26
N GLN A 857 52.99 -5.34 18.44
CA GLN A 857 51.66 -5.89 18.67
C GLN A 857 51.49 -7.27 18.04
N VAL A 858 52.12 -7.51 16.89
CA VAL A 858 52.07 -8.77 16.15
C VAL A 858 53.50 -9.21 15.85
N VAL A 859 53.96 -10.28 16.49
CA VAL A 859 55.33 -10.77 16.37
C VAL A 859 55.32 -12.14 15.70
N LEU A 860 55.99 -12.26 14.55
CA LEU A 860 56.13 -13.53 13.84
C LEU A 860 57.23 -14.36 14.53
N ASP A 861 56.84 -15.52 15.05
CA ASP A 861 57.71 -16.46 15.74
C ASP A 861 58.18 -17.53 14.75
N THR A 862 59.09 -17.14 13.85
CA THR A 862 59.45 -17.95 12.67
C THR A 862 59.98 -19.35 13.01
N ALA A 863 60.71 -19.49 14.11
CA ALA A 863 61.22 -20.77 14.60
C ALA A 863 60.12 -21.70 15.17
N GLU A 864 59.00 -21.12 15.59
CA GLU A 864 57.87 -21.81 16.22
C GLU A 864 56.69 -22.01 15.25
N GLY A 865 56.90 -21.71 13.96
CA GLY A 865 55.91 -21.92 12.90
C GLY A 865 54.67 -21.04 13.01
N GLY A 866 54.72 -19.87 13.65
CA GLY A 866 53.53 -19.05 13.85
C GLY A 866 53.80 -17.63 14.30
N PHE A 867 52.92 -17.09 15.14
CA PHE A 867 53.02 -15.73 15.68
C PHE A 867 52.40 -15.64 17.07
N HIS A 868 52.71 -14.57 17.78
CA HIS A 868 51.96 -14.17 18.95
C HIS A 868 51.58 -12.69 18.86
N THR A 869 50.57 -12.31 19.63
CA THR A 869 50.16 -10.92 19.77
C THR A 869 50.40 -10.39 21.18
N ALA A 870 50.63 -9.09 21.29
CA ALA A 870 50.92 -8.39 22.55
C ALA A 870 50.17 -7.03 22.61
N PHE A 871 48.88 -7.04 22.25
CA PHE A 871 47.97 -5.94 22.47
C PHE A 871 47.82 -5.62 23.96
N SER A 872 47.77 -4.33 24.28
CA SER A 872 47.76 -3.81 25.64
C SER A 872 46.45 -4.02 26.41
N ASP A 873 45.38 -4.42 25.71
CA ASP A 873 44.08 -4.71 26.32
C ASP A 873 44.00 -6.12 26.93
N GLY A 874 45.07 -6.92 26.82
CA GLY A 874 45.11 -8.27 27.35
C GLY A 874 44.27 -9.29 26.56
N ASN A 875 43.77 -8.92 25.37
CA ASN A 875 43.17 -9.86 24.44
C ASN A 875 44.23 -10.24 23.39
N ASN A 876 44.96 -11.31 23.66
CA ASN A 876 46.05 -11.79 22.82
C ASN A 876 45.80 -13.23 22.35
N LEU A 877 46.52 -13.60 21.30
CA LEU A 877 46.48 -14.89 20.64
C LEU A 877 47.90 -15.41 20.45
N LEU A 878 48.12 -16.66 20.85
CA LEU A 878 49.28 -17.46 20.49
C LEU A 878 48.91 -18.39 19.33
N VAL A 879 49.74 -18.41 18.30
CA VAL A 879 49.62 -19.31 17.15
C VAL A 879 50.89 -20.11 16.96
N ARG A 880 50.78 -21.43 16.99
CA ARG A 880 51.91 -22.36 16.83
C ARG A 880 51.54 -23.47 15.87
N THR A 881 52.40 -23.72 14.89
CA THR A 881 52.19 -24.80 13.92
C THR A 881 53.37 -25.75 13.92
N VAL A 882 53.08 -27.03 14.08
CA VAL A 882 54.04 -28.13 13.92
C VAL A 882 53.58 -29.01 12.76
N SER A 883 54.53 -29.57 12.03
CA SER A 883 54.27 -30.51 10.95
C SER A 883 54.95 -31.85 11.19
N ASP A 884 54.45 -32.88 10.51
CA ASP A 884 55.10 -34.20 10.41
C ASP A 884 56.44 -34.14 9.66
N LYS A 885 56.72 -33.02 8.97
CA LYS A 885 57.98 -32.77 8.26
C LYS A 885 58.56 -31.41 8.59
N ALA A 886 59.85 -31.24 8.27
CA ALA A 886 60.48 -29.93 8.32
C ALA A 886 59.84 -29.00 7.29
N PHE A 887 59.42 -27.81 7.72
CA PHE A 887 58.91 -26.76 6.86
C PHE A 887 59.86 -25.57 6.81
N THR A 888 59.69 -24.72 5.79
CA THR A 888 60.31 -23.40 5.73
C THR A 888 59.27 -22.33 6.00
N PHE A 889 59.54 -21.43 6.95
CA PHE A 889 58.72 -20.25 7.20
C PHE A 889 59.05 -19.17 6.16
N ALA A 890 58.04 -18.62 5.50
CA ALA A 890 58.20 -17.50 4.58
C ALA A 890 57.19 -16.39 4.88
N GLU A 891 57.68 -15.20 5.18
CA GLU A 891 56.84 -13.99 5.20
C GLU A 891 56.36 -13.67 3.78
N LYS A 892 55.13 -13.15 3.67
CA LYS A 892 54.53 -12.71 2.40
C LYS A 892 53.81 -11.39 2.60
N ASP A 893 53.56 -10.68 1.51
CA ASP A 893 52.77 -9.47 1.54
C ASP A 893 51.35 -9.79 2.03
N GLY A 894 50.92 -9.10 3.08
CA GLY A 894 49.58 -9.21 3.64
C GLY A 894 48.83 -7.89 3.50
N PHE A 895 47.56 -7.98 3.14
CA PHE A 895 46.69 -6.83 2.93
C PHE A 895 45.27 -7.17 3.39
N VAL A 896 44.49 -6.16 3.78
CA VAL A 896 43.07 -6.27 4.10
C VAL A 896 42.32 -5.04 3.60
N ALA A 897 41.10 -5.24 3.13
CA ALA A 897 40.16 -4.16 2.88
C ALA A 897 38.75 -4.57 3.35
N TYR A 898 38.17 -3.79 4.26
CA TYR A 898 36.81 -4.01 4.77
C TYR A 898 35.74 -3.38 3.88
N ASN A 899 36.15 -2.78 2.76
CA ASN A 899 35.32 -2.24 1.70
C ASN A 899 36.08 -2.31 0.36
N ILE A 900 35.43 -1.88 -0.72
CA ILE A 900 36.03 -1.79 -2.05
C ILE A 900 37.14 -0.73 -2.04
N VAL A 901 38.32 -1.13 -2.50
CA VAL A 901 39.48 -0.28 -2.71
C VAL A 901 39.18 0.72 -3.82
N THR A 902 39.30 2.00 -3.49
CA THR A 902 39.04 3.14 -4.37
C THR A 902 40.12 4.21 -4.17
N ASP A 903 39.94 5.39 -4.77
CA ASP A 903 40.82 6.52 -4.47
C ASP A 903 40.64 7.06 -3.05
N SER A 904 39.43 6.97 -2.50
CA SER A 904 39.09 7.43 -1.15
C SER A 904 39.18 6.37 -0.06
N TYR A 905 39.19 5.07 -0.42
CA TYR A 905 39.28 3.95 0.52
C TYR A 905 40.47 3.07 0.13
N LYS A 906 41.50 3.03 0.97
CA LYS A 906 42.73 2.28 0.70
C LYS A 906 42.78 1.00 1.53
N GLU A 907 43.45 -0.01 0.98
CA GLU A 907 43.81 -1.21 1.73
C GLU A 907 44.78 -0.91 2.86
N ILE A 908 44.84 -1.83 3.82
CA ILE A 908 45.71 -1.75 4.98
C ILE A 908 46.70 -2.91 4.91
N ASP A 909 47.99 -2.59 5.03
CA ASP A 909 49.04 -3.59 5.13
C ASP A 909 48.98 -4.33 6.46
N ARG A 910 49.23 -5.63 6.44
CA ARG A 910 49.26 -6.48 7.63
C ARG A 910 50.28 -7.60 7.47
N LYS A 911 50.66 -8.23 8.58
CA LYS A 911 51.57 -9.38 8.53
C LYS A 911 50.87 -10.59 7.94
N ALA A 912 51.57 -11.30 7.07
CA ALA A 912 51.13 -12.58 6.55
C ALA A 912 52.35 -13.50 6.35
N TYR A 913 52.12 -14.81 6.42
CA TYR A 913 53.16 -15.79 6.22
C TYR A 913 52.61 -17.09 5.63
N GLN A 914 53.52 -17.95 5.20
CA GLN A 914 53.23 -19.30 4.78
C GLN A 914 54.28 -20.29 5.31
N LEU A 915 53.85 -21.52 5.57
CA LEU A 915 54.72 -22.63 5.94
C LEU A 915 54.81 -23.59 4.76
N ASN A 916 56.01 -23.81 4.25
CA ASN A 916 56.25 -24.51 3.00
C ASN A 916 56.86 -25.89 3.26
N ILE A 917 56.27 -26.94 2.69
CA ILE A 917 56.80 -28.30 2.71
C ILE A 917 56.86 -28.83 1.28
N GLU A 918 58.03 -29.35 0.91
CA GLU A 918 58.18 -30.09 -0.34
C GLU A 918 57.52 -31.47 -0.20
N LYS A 919 56.49 -31.71 -1.01
CA LYS A 919 55.78 -32.98 -1.08
C LYS A 919 56.26 -33.77 -2.29
N SER A 920 56.65 -35.01 -2.06
CA SER A 920 56.94 -36.00 -3.09
C SER A 920 55.76 -36.96 -3.33
N ALA A 921 55.79 -37.71 -4.43
CA ALA A 921 54.75 -38.70 -4.73
C ALA A 921 54.77 -39.90 -3.77
N SER A 922 55.90 -40.18 -3.11
CA SER A 922 55.99 -41.23 -2.08
C SER A 922 55.36 -40.84 -0.75
N ASP A 923 55.03 -39.57 -0.56
CA ASP A 923 54.42 -39.08 0.66
C ASP A 923 52.91 -39.32 0.63
N ALA A 924 52.42 -40.12 1.57
CA ALA A 924 50.98 -40.35 1.71
C ALA A 924 50.22 -39.04 1.96
N ALA A 925 50.78 -38.19 2.82
CA ALA A 925 50.27 -36.85 3.12
C ALA A 925 51.38 -35.90 3.58
N VAL A 926 51.04 -34.62 3.64
CA VAL A 926 51.71 -33.60 4.45
C VAL A 926 50.72 -33.15 5.50
N ARG A 927 51.15 -33.02 6.76
CA ARG A 927 50.26 -32.70 7.88
C ARG A 927 50.78 -31.50 8.65
N TYR A 928 49.87 -30.57 8.95
CA TYR A 928 50.12 -29.45 9.84
C TYR A 928 49.12 -29.49 10.99
N VAL A 929 49.60 -29.29 12.21
CA VAL A 929 48.74 -29.07 13.37
C VAL A 929 49.02 -27.68 13.92
N THR A 930 48.01 -26.82 13.86
CA THR A 930 48.05 -25.43 14.29
C THR A 930 47.22 -25.25 15.55
N VAL A 931 47.80 -24.71 16.62
CA VAL A 931 47.09 -24.33 17.84
C VAL A 931 46.85 -22.82 17.82
N LEU A 932 45.59 -22.42 18.01
CA LEU A 932 45.15 -21.02 18.16
C LEU A 932 44.67 -20.83 19.60
N PHE A 933 45.53 -20.27 20.46
CA PHE A 933 45.30 -20.19 21.91
C PHE A 933 45.14 -18.76 22.40
N PRO A 934 43.90 -18.31 22.68
CA PRO A 934 43.63 -17.02 23.31
C PRO A 934 44.15 -16.95 24.74
N THR A 935 44.84 -15.86 25.08
CA THR A 935 45.46 -15.66 26.39
C THR A 935 45.69 -14.18 26.66
N THR A 936 46.01 -13.84 27.91
CA THR A 936 46.37 -12.46 28.31
C THR A 936 47.83 -12.14 28.00
N ASP A 937 48.70 -13.12 28.15
CA ASP A 937 50.14 -13.04 27.85
C ASP A 937 50.51 -14.21 26.94
N ALA A 938 50.58 -13.95 25.64
CA ALA A 938 50.88 -14.98 24.64
C ALA A 938 52.37 -15.36 24.63
N ALA A 939 53.26 -14.41 24.90
CA ALA A 939 54.70 -14.66 24.89
C ALA A 939 55.16 -15.62 26.01
N ALA A 940 54.43 -15.68 27.13
CA ALA A 940 54.72 -16.58 28.24
C ALA A 940 54.21 -18.02 28.06
N GLN A 941 53.44 -18.30 27.01
CA GLN A 941 52.79 -19.59 26.81
C GLN A 941 53.66 -20.56 26.00
N SER A 942 53.60 -21.85 26.36
CA SER A 942 54.29 -22.94 25.65
C SER A 942 53.29 -23.99 25.18
N VAL A 943 53.45 -24.48 23.96
CA VAL A 943 52.59 -25.51 23.36
C VAL A 943 53.48 -26.64 22.84
N GLU A 944 53.19 -27.88 23.22
CA GLU A 944 53.78 -29.07 22.59
C GLU A 944 52.73 -29.71 21.68
N ILE A 945 53.12 -30.10 20.46
CA ILE A 945 52.21 -30.65 19.45
C ILE A 945 52.76 -31.97 18.93
N ASN A 946 51.91 -33.00 18.88
CA ASN A 946 52.17 -34.25 18.18
C ASN A 946 51.15 -34.40 17.06
N THR A 947 51.64 -34.49 15.83
CA THR A 947 50.81 -34.60 14.63
C THR A 947 50.14 -35.96 14.51
N GLY A 948 50.69 -37.01 15.12
CA GLY A 948 50.27 -38.40 14.89
C GLY A 948 50.59 -38.87 13.47
N GLU A 949 49.98 -39.99 13.06
CA GLU A 949 50.08 -40.57 11.72
C GLU A 949 48.85 -40.26 10.86
N TRP A 950 49.03 -40.11 9.55
CA TRP A 950 47.93 -39.91 8.61
C TRP A 950 47.06 -41.17 8.49
N SER A 951 45.75 -40.97 8.33
CA SER A 951 44.79 -42.03 8.02
C SER A 951 43.73 -41.53 7.07
N GLU A 952 43.32 -42.34 6.10
CA GLU A 952 42.25 -41.96 5.17
C GLU A 952 40.89 -41.82 5.88
N THR A 953 40.62 -42.60 6.92
CA THR A 953 39.31 -42.71 7.57
C THR A 953 39.19 -41.96 8.91
N GLY A 954 40.18 -41.14 9.27
CA GLY A 954 40.14 -40.36 10.50
C GLY A 954 41.47 -39.69 10.81
N ALA A 955 41.57 -39.12 12.01
CA ALA A 955 42.84 -38.61 12.53
C ALA A 955 42.90 -38.72 14.05
N SER A 956 44.13 -38.78 14.58
CA SER A 956 44.42 -38.66 16.00
C SER A 956 45.67 -37.82 16.20
N ILE A 957 45.55 -36.76 16.99
CA ILE A 957 46.63 -35.82 17.32
C ILE A 957 46.67 -35.61 18.84
N SER A 958 47.77 -35.05 19.36
CA SER A 958 47.78 -34.57 20.73
C SER A 958 48.45 -33.21 20.86
N VAL A 959 47.90 -32.37 21.73
CA VAL A 959 48.46 -31.07 22.07
C VAL A 959 48.61 -30.96 23.58
N ARG A 960 49.68 -30.31 24.05
CA ARG A 960 49.90 -30.02 25.46
C ARG A 960 50.03 -28.53 25.67
N ILE A 961 49.17 -27.98 26.51
CA ILE A 961 49.14 -26.56 26.87
C ILE A 961 49.03 -26.48 28.40
N ASP A 962 49.80 -25.61 29.04
CA ASP A 962 49.85 -25.46 30.50
C ASP A 962 50.04 -26.79 31.24
N GLY A 963 50.88 -27.67 30.69
CA GLY A 963 51.17 -28.99 31.25
C GLY A 963 50.04 -30.03 31.09
N LYS A 964 48.87 -29.66 30.56
CA LYS A 964 47.74 -30.56 30.30
C LYS A 964 47.73 -31.07 28.86
N THR A 965 47.62 -32.39 28.68
CA THR A 965 47.54 -33.03 27.36
C THR A 965 46.08 -33.23 26.93
N TYR A 966 45.81 -32.91 25.67
CA TYR A 966 44.54 -33.10 24.99
C TYR A 966 44.78 -34.01 23.78
N ASN A 967 44.23 -35.22 23.84
CA ASN A 967 44.21 -36.15 22.70
C ASN A 967 42.92 -35.88 21.91
N LEU A 968 43.08 -35.47 20.65
CA LEU A 968 41.98 -35.06 19.79
C LEU A 968 41.90 -36.03 18.62
N SER A 969 40.74 -36.64 18.42
CA SER A 969 40.56 -37.62 17.37
C SER A 969 39.14 -37.67 16.82
N TYR A 970 39.02 -38.25 15.63
CA TYR A 970 37.75 -38.58 14.98
C TYR A 970 37.91 -39.76 14.03
N THR A 971 36.77 -40.33 13.66
CA THR A 971 36.61 -41.33 12.60
C THR A 971 35.48 -40.85 11.70
N LEU A 972 35.69 -40.94 10.39
CA LEU A 972 34.75 -40.53 9.34
C LEU A 972 33.58 -41.50 9.21
#